data_AF-A0A7K0A728-F1
#
_entry.id   AF-A0A7K0A728-F1
#
_cell.length_a   1.000
_cell.length_b   1.000
_cell.length_c   1.000
_cell.angle_alpha   90.00
_cell.angle_beta   90.00
_cell.angle_gamma   90.00
#
_symmetry.space_group_name_H-M   'P 1'
#
loop_
_entity.id
_entity.type
_entity.pdbx_description
1 polymer ?
#
loop_
_entity_poly.entity_id
_entity_poly.type
_entity_poly.pdbx_seq_one_letter_code
_entity_poly.pdbx_strand_id
1 'polypeptide(L)'
;MSQRERHVASRATISGFLVAALAAPISSATASPPLAPPTPTQRVATPVLIDEARRGGQISRFRADLYLAYALAAPGRLPAAYRSEAPWRGTLPLLRLRERIAKMREGPRRARLKSVIEASSAPTRCDLNNSPANRTTSDHYVVDHPSSIGGGLTIDDYVASLEAAWAKQTTGFGWAAPPLHPDAGSKYHVIVANLSPGLYGFVSPSGTFAGDVGDNPNTPWAEPDAYATCMALNDNYSGFPSLPQDSLDSTTAHEFNHSIQFGYGALSGPNRPDNAFIEGGATWMEDEVFDGADDNYNYLWPDFHRDMGAYDASPYPYWITFRGMTERYGTGVAGGGEQVMQDFWEDVSKETHLGLDAMNHALTNRGTSLAAAYHAYAIAVKFSKTCGGSYVLPYCFEEGGGYVAEAGLPPIAGNGGTIAAVGGSFSGSVRDNYALNWVRLPSASTYGVTLSNTSDAGEMRATIACDTGSALKLTPMPAVVGPAGSTTLSWFAATGCSSVIAVITNEAQTGADPSSSAERAYKIQTTAPGDTTPPSAPSLASLRPFLTTTEVRLRWSPSSDPQSGVAFYRIQRRTAPPNRALGAWQGAGTSNTTSRTIGGLPGYTYCFRVAAVNGAGLRSAFSTARCTALPRNDRSLSASDGWARRSGSGHYLGTFSRTSRFGATLRKHLTAKRLALVATRCPGCGTVKVFLGRRLLKKVSLGATATRKKRVIRIATFSSRRSGRVRIRVVSRKKPVLIEGLGAGAI
;
A
#
# COMPACT_ATOMS: atom_id res chain seq x y z
N MET A 1 -9.10 -88.52 -2.42
CA MET A 1 -10.32 -87.78 -2.03
C MET A 1 -9.92 -86.37 -1.67
N SER A 2 -10.62 -85.38 -2.24
CA SER A 2 -10.57 -83.93 -1.98
C SER A 2 -9.27 -83.26 -1.51
N GLN A 3 -8.84 -82.29 -2.33
CA GLN A 3 -8.13 -81.06 -2.02
C GLN A 3 -6.76 -81.11 -1.33
N ARG A 4 -5.74 -80.66 -2.08
CA ARG A 4 -4.49 -80.10 -1.55
C ARG A 4 -4.09 -78.85 -2.31
N GLU A 5 -4.00 -77.76 -1.56
CA GLU A 5 -3.16 -76.60 -1.82
C GLU A 5 -1.69 -77.01 -2.02
N ARG A 6 -0.95 -76.25 -2.82
CA ARG A 6 0.51 -76.20 -2.77
C ARG A 6 0.99 -74.75 -2.82
N HIS A 7 1.46 -74.29 -1.66
CA HIS A 7 2.58 -73.37 -1.58
C HIS A 7 3.86 -74.07 -2.09
N VAL A 8 4.67 -73.37 -2.86
CA VAL A 8 6.12 -73.61 -2.93
C VAL A 8 6.83 -72.26 -2.91
N ALA A 9 7.51 -72.01 -1.80
CA ALA A 9 8.62 -71.07 -1.71
C ALA A 9 9.90 -71.78 -2.17
N SER A 10 10.85 -71.05 -2.79
CA SER A 10 12.26 -71.41 -2.65
C SER A 10 13.16 -70.18 -2.77
N ARG A 11 14.12 -70.12 -1.84
CA ARG A 11 15.09 -69.06 -1.60
C ARG A 11 16.41 -69.34 -2.35
N ALA A 12 17.00 -68.24 -2.83
CA ALA A 12 18.42 -67.81 -2.78
C ALA A 12 19.60 -68.80 -2.93
N THR A 13 20.60 -68.42 -3.74
CA THR A 13 22.02 -68.21 -3.32
C THR A 13 22.86 -67.58 -4.48
N ILE A 14 23.42 -66.39 -4.25
CA ILE A 14 24.86 -66.02 -4.10
C ILE A 14 25.64 -65.80 -5.41
N SER A 15 26.09 -64.54 -5.63
CA SER A 15 27.51 -64.18 -5.73
C SER A 15 27.67 -62.65 -5.75
N GLY A 16 28.51 -62.14 -4.87
CA GLY A 16 28.68 -60.72 -4.61
C GLY A 16 29.71 -60.04 -5.48
N PHE A 17 29.68 -58.70 -5.45
CA PHE A 17 30.86 -57.86 -5.55
C PHE A 17 30.66 -56.64 -4.64
N LEU A 18 31.57 -56.52 -3.67
CA LEU A 18 31.72 -55.34 -2.81
C LEU A 18 32.26 -54.18 -3.67
N VAL A 19 31.58 -53.04 -3.63
CA VAL A 19 32.22 -51.73 -3.82
C VAL A 19 31.80 -50.86 -2.64
N ALA A 20 32.78 -50.56 -1.79
CA ALA A 20 32.64 -49.65 -0.67
C ALA A 20 32.67 -48.20 -1.18
N ALA A 21 31.59 -47.46 -0.98
CA ALA A 21 31.54 -46.01 -1.16
C ALA A 21 30.97 -45.36 0.12
N LEU A 22 31.61 -44.27 0.51
CA LEU A 22 31.50 -43.58 1.80
C LEU A 22 30.05 -43.23 2.21
N ALA A 23 29.72 -43.54 3.46
CA ALA A 23 28.49 -43.10 4.11
C ALA A 23 28.61 -41.64 4.58
N ALA A 24 27.86 -40.75 3.95
CA ALA A 24 27.45 -39.47 4.53
C ALA A 24 26.09 -39.66 5.25
N PRO A 25 25.81 -38.96 6.36
CA PRO A 25 24.58 -39.16 7.11
C PRO A 25 23.38 -38.63 6.31
N ILE A 26 22.43 -39.52 6.03
CA ILE A 26 21.11 -39.17 5.51
C ILE A 26 20.39 -38.36 6.59
N SER A 27 20.33 -37.04 6.41
CA SER A 27 19.33 -36.24 7.11
C SER A 27 17.96 -36.72 6.63
N SER A 28 17.19 -37.29 7.55
CA SER A 28 15.77 -37.52 7.40
C SER A 28 15.09 -36.24 6.91
N ALA A 29 14.68 -36.23 5.64
CA ALA A 29 13.76 -35.24 5.12
C ALA A 29 12.45 -35.35 5.91
N THR A 30 12.18 -34.37 6.76
CA THR A 30 10.84 -34.16 7.31
C THR A 30 9.91 -33.92 6.14
N ALA A 31 8.95 -34.83 5.94
CA ALA A 31 7.89 -34.68 4.98
C ALA A 31 7.26 -33.28 5.12
N SER A 32 7.17 -32.56 4.01
CA SER A 32 6.34 -31.36 3.92
C SER A 32 4.93 -31.72 4.40
N PRO A 33 4.27 -30.85 5.19
CA PRO A 33 2.87 -31.07 5.53
C PRO A 33 2.06 -31.24 4.23
N PRO A 34 1.06 -32.14 4.21
CA PRO A 34 0.21 -32.29 3.04
C PRO A 34 -0.38 -30.92 2.69
N LEU A 35 -0.27 -30.57 1.40
CA LEU A 35 -0.99 -29.45 0.82
C LEU A 35 -2.43 -29.50 1.31
N ALA A 36 -2.94 -28.35 1.74
CA ALA A 36 -4.36 -28.19 2.02
C ALA A 36 -5.17 -28.81 0.87
N PRO A 37 -6.29 -29.48 1.16
CA PRO A 37 -7.12 -30.05 0.11
C PRO A 37 -7.48 -28.95 -0.89
N PRO A 38 -7.44 -29.24 -2.20
CA PRO A 38 -7.83 -28.27 -3.20
C PRO A 38 -9.25 -27.77 -2.91
N THR A 39 -9.42 -26.46 -2.97
CA THR A 39 -10.72 -25.78 -3.12
C THR A 39 -11.51 -26.48 -4.24
N PRO A 40 -12.87 -26.51 -4.22
CA PRO A 40 -13.66 -27.27 -5.18
C PRO A 40 -13.14 -27.04 -6.59
N THR A 41 -12.71 -28.12 -7.26
CA THR A 41 -12.11 -28.06 -8.58
C THR A 41 -13.02 -27.25 -9.50
N GLN A 42 -12.59 -26.04 -9.87
CA GLN A 42 -13.24 -25.26 -10.91
C GLN A 42 -13.27 -26.18 -12.14
N ARG A 43 -14.48 -26.55 -12.57
CA ARG A 43 -14.63 -27.41 -13.75
C ARG A 43 -13.96 -26.70 -14.92
N VAL A 44 -13.13 -27.41 -15.67
CA VAL A 44 -12.36 -26.83 -16.77
C VAL A 44 -13.24 -26.74 -18.02
N ALA A 45 -13.28 -25.59 -18.69
CA ALA A 45 -14.08 -25.38 -19.90
C ALA A 45 -13.70 -26.32 -21.04
N THR A 46 -14.67 -26.69 -21.89
CA THR A 46 -14.47 -27.61 -23.02
C THR A 46 -13.29 -27.24 -23.92
N PRO A 47 -13.11 -25.98 -24.36
CA PRO A 47 -11.94 -25.61 -25.18
C PRO A 47 -10.60 -25.82 -24.45
N VAL A 48 -10.57 -25.61 -23.13
CA VAL A 48 -9.36 -25.79 -22.32
C VAL A 48 -9.03 -27.28 -22.17
N LEU A 49 -10.02 -28.13 -21.91
CA LEU A 49 -9.84 -29.60 -21.91
C LEU A 49 -9.27 -30.11 -23.24
N ILE A 50 -9.78 -29.60 -24.36
CA ILE A 50 -9.32 -29.95 -25.70
C ILE A 50 -7.87 -29.49 -25.91
N ASP A 51 -7.51 -28.25 -25.53
CA ASP A 51 -6.15 -27.75 -25.70
C ASP A 51 -5.15 -28.43 -24.76
N GLU A 52 -5.53 -28.73 -23.52
CA GLU A 52 -4.70 -29.52 -22.59
C GLU A 52 -4.39 -30.90 -23.14
N ALA A 53 -5.40 -31.61 -23.66
CA ALA A 53 -5.20 -32.92 -24.28
C ALA A 53 -4.38 -32.85 -25.59
N ARG A 54 -4.40 -31.71 -26.27
CA ARG A 54 -3.50 -31.49 -27.42
C ARG A 54 -2.07 -31.25 -26.96
N ARG A 55 -1.88 -30.38 -25.95
CA ARG A 55 -0.56 -30.04 -25.39
C ARG A 55 0.12 -31.24 -24.74
N GLY A 56 -0.63 -32.08 -24.05
CA GLY A 56 -0.13 -33.32 -23.46
C GLY A 56 0.05 -34.47 -24.45
N GLY A 57 -0.26 -34.28 -25.74
CA GLY A 57 -0.07 -35.27 -26.79
C GLY A 57 -1.13 -36.38 -26.86
N GLN A 58 -2.20 -36.30 -26.06
CA GLN A 58 -3.31 -37.27 -26.07
C GLN A 58 -4.11 -37.23 -27.38
N ILE A 59 -4.23 -36.04 -28.00
CA ILE A 59 -4.85 -35.86 -29.30
C ILE A 59 -3.99 -35.02 -30.24
N SER A 60 -4.08 -35.32 -31.54
CA SER A 60 -3.39 -34.51 -32.57
C SER A 60 -4.06 -33.15 -32.74
N ARG A 61 -3.33 -32.18 -33.32
CA ARG A 61 -3.89 -30.85 -33.66
C ARG A 61 -5.19 -30.95 -34.44
N PHE A 62 -5.23 -31.79 -35.47
CA PHE A 62 -6.43 -31.99 -36.28
C PHE A 62 -7.60 -32.52 -35.44
N ARG A 63 -7.37 -33.48 -34.53
CA ARG A 63 -8.43 -33.97 -33.64
C ARG A 63 -8.91 -32.89 -32.68
N ALA A 64 -8.01 -32.06 -32.15
CA ALA A 64 -8.37 -30.94 -31.30
C ALA A 64 -9.25 -29.92 -32.05
N ASP A 65 -8.86 -29.54 -33.26
CA ASP A 65 -9.67 -28.64 -34.10
C ASP A 65 -11.02 -29.27 -34.48
N LEU A 66 -11.08 -30.59 -34.72
CA LEU A 66 -12.33 -31.31 -34.99
C LEU A 66 -13.24 -31.38 -33.76
N TYR A 67 -12.69 -31.59 -32.58
CA TYR A 67 -13.46 -31.60 -31.34
C TYR A 67 -13.98 -30.20 -31.01
N LEU A 68 -13.17 -29.15 -31.24
CA LEU A 68 -13.65 -27.79 -31.10
C LEU A 68 -14.77 -27.48 -32.12
N ALA A 69 -14.63 -27.94 -33.36
CA ALA A 69 -15.70 -27.83 -34.37
C ALA A 69 -16.99 -28.54 -33.91
N TYR A 70 -16.88 -29.73 -33.31
CA TYR A 70 -18.05 -30.41 -32.73
C TYR A 70 -18.62 -29.64 -31.55
N ALA A 71 -17.81 -29.09 -30.65
CA ALA A 71 -18.29 -28.29 -29.53
C ALA A 71 -19.12 -27.08 -29.98
N LEU A 72 -18.70 -26.42 -31.06
CA LEU A 72 -19.36 -25.20 -31.57
C LEU A 72 -20.57 -25.48 -32.48
N ALA A 73 -20.56 -26.58 -33.25
CA ALA A 73 -21.53 -26.78 -34.33
C ALA A 73 -22.31 -28.10 -34.28
N ALA A 74 -21.84 -29.10 -33.52
CA ALA A 74 -22.46 -30.42 -33.46
C ALA A 74 -22.14 -31.14 -32.14
N PRO A 75 -22.55 -30.59 -30.99
CA PRO A 75 -22.02 -30.99 -29.69
C PRO A 75 -22.34 -32.45 -29.31
N GLY A 76 -23.43 -33.02 -29.85
CA GLY A 76 -23.72 -34.45 -29.73
C GLY A 76 -22.61 -35.38 -30.28
N ARG A 77 -21.72 -34.86 -31.13
CA ARG A 77 -20.57 -35.58 -31.72
C ARG A 77 -19.27 -35.42 -30.93
N LEU A 78 -19.21 -34.49 -29.99
CA LEU A 78 -18.04 -34.27 -29.12
C LEU A 78 -17.91 -35.48 -28.18
N PRO A 79 -16.73 -36.13 -28.03
CA PRO A 79 -16.61 -37.24 -27.09
C PRO A 79 -16.86 -36.80 -25.63
N ALA A 80 -17.47 -37.66 -24.83
CA ALA A 80 -17.86 -37.33 -23.45
C ALA A 80 -16.72 -36.81 -22.58
N ALA A 81 -15.49 -37.32 -22.77
CA ALA A 81 -14.30 -36.87 -22.03
C ALA A 81 -13.93 -35.39 -22.25
N TYR A 82 -14.48 -34.74 -23.27
CA TYR A 82 -14.24 -33.33 -23.60
C TYR A 82 -15.48 -32.46 -23.43
N ARG A 83 -16.61 -33.03 -22.95
CA ARG A 83 -17.82 -32.28 -22.61
C ARG A 83 -17.69 -31.76 -21.19
N SER A 84 -17.78 -30.46 -21.02
CA SER A 84 -17.77 -29.81 -19.71
C SER A 84 -18.96 -28.87 -19.62
N GLU A 85 -19.57 -28.82 -18.44
CA GLU A 85 -20.60 -27.83 -18.10
C GLU A 85 -19.97 -26.51 -17.65
N ALA A 86 -18.64 -26.44 -17.57
CA ALA A 86 -17.97 -25.20 -17.22
C ALA A 86 -18.21 -24.13 -18.29
N PRO A 87 -18.59 -22.91 -17.88
CA PRO A 87 -18.94 -21.81 -18.78
C PRO A 87 -17.77 -21.42 -19.70
N TRP A 88 -18.08 -21.06 -20.95
CA TRP A 88 -17.17 -20.48 -21.93
C TRP A 88 -17.92 -19.73 -23.04
N ARG A 89 -17.24 -18.77 -23.67
CA ARG A 89 -17.74 -18.01 -24.83
C ARG A 89 -17.05 -18.45 -26.12
N GLY A 90 -17.79 -18.41 -27.23
CA GLY A 90 -17.40 -19.11 -28.47
C GLY A 90 -16.77 -18.24 -29.55
N THR A 91 -16.84 -16.90 -29.46
CA THR A 91 -16.42 -15.98 -30.54
C THR A 91 -14.95 -16.13 -30.93
N LEU A 92 -14.00 -15.89 -30.02
CA LEU A 92 -12.58 -16.12 -30.33
C LEU A 92 -12.25 -17.58 -30.64
N PRO A 93 -12.78 -18.60 -29.92
CA PRO A 93 -12.58 -20.00 -30.31
C PRO A 93 -13.00 -20.31 -31.76
N LEU A 94 -14.15 -19.80 -32.21
CA LEU A 94 -14.66 -19.95 -33.57
C LEU A 94 -13.79 -19.22 -34.59
N LEU A 95 -13.46 -17.95 -34.33
CA LEU A 95 -12.58 -17.14 -35.20
C LEU A 95 -11.23 -17.84 -35.42
N ARG A 96 -10.56 -18.21 -34.33
CA ARG A 96 -9.25 -18.89 -34.40
C ARG A 96 -9.36 -20.25 -35.09
N LEU A 97 -10.47 -20.98 -34.93
CA LEU A 97 -10.68 -22.23 -35.66
C LEU A 97 -10.78 -21.98 -37.17
N ARG A 98 -11.55 -20.98 -37.59
CA ARG A 98 -11.69 -20.58 -39.00
C ARG A 98 -10.35 -20.14 -39.61
N GLU A 99 -9.58 -19.30 -38.92
CA GLU A 99 -8.23 -18.89 -39.34
C GLU A 99 -7.32 -20.10 -39.59
N ARG A 100 -7.34 -21.08 -38.68
CA ARG A 100 -6.55 -22.30 -38.84
C ARG A 100 -7.01 -23.13 -40.02
N ILE A 101 -8.32 -23.28 -40.21
CA ILE A 101 -8.90 -23.98 -41.36
C ILE A 101 -8.52 -23.27 -42.67
N ALA A 102 -8.48 -21.94 -42.70
CA ALA A 102 -8.06 -21.16 -43.86
C ALA A 102 -6.59 -21.41 -44.22
N LYS A 103 -5.71 -21.55 -43.21
CA LYS A 103 -4.28 -21.85 -43.37
C LYS A 103 -3.98 -23.32 -43.72
N MET A 104 -4.97 -24.23 -43.63
CA MET A 104 -4.78 -25.63 -44.01
C MET A 104 -4.70 -25.81 -45.53
N ARG A 105 -3.80 -26.69 -45.99
CA ARG A 105 -3.79 -27.15 -47.39
C ARG A 105 -5.13 -27.79 -47.74
N GLU A 106 -5.60 -27.53 -48.97
CA GLU A 106 -6.78 -28.22 -49.52
C GLU A 106 -6.63 -29.74 -49.43
N GLY A 107 -7.70 -30.41 -48.97
CA GLY A 107 -7.71 -31.86 -48.81
C GLY A 107 -8.72 -32.36 -47.77
N PRO A 108 -8.75 -33.68 -47.51
CA PRO A 108 -9.82 -34.33 -46.74
C PRO A 108 -9.99 -33.80 -45.31
N ARG A 109 -8.88 -33.44 -44.65
CA ARG A 109 -8.91 -32.88 -43.28
C ARG A 109 -9.56 -31.49 -43.25
N ARG A 110 -9.19 -30.61 -44.18
CA ARG A 110 -9.78 -29.27 -44.29
C ARG A 110 -11.27 -29.37 -44.65
N ALA A 111 -11.59 -30.18 -45.66
CA ALA A 111 -12.98 -30.43 -46.08
C ALA A 111 -13.83 -30.99 -44.93
N ARG A 112 -13.27 -31.86 -44.09
CA ARG A 112 -13.99 -32.40 -42.92
C ARG A 112 -14.27 -31.36 -41.84
N LEU A 113 -13.35 -30.43 -41.57
CA LEU A 113 -13.61 -29.37 -40.61
C LEU A 113 -14.65 -28.40 -41.14
N LYS A 114 -14.50 -27.99 -42.41
CA LYS A 114 -15.49 -27.17 -43.12
C LYS A 114 -16.88 -27.80 -43.10
N SER A 115 -17.00 -29.09 -43.40
CA SER A 115 -18.31 -29.76 -43.41
C SER A 115 -19.00 -29.85 -42.04
N VAL A 116 -18.31 -29.51 -40.94
CA VAL A 116 -18.91 -29.40 -39.61
C VAL A 116 -19.35 -27.97 -39.33
N ILE A 117 -18.48 -26.98 -39.50
CA ILE A 117 -18.77 -25.57 -39.14
C ILE A 117 -19.48 -24.78 -40.25
N GLU A 118 -19.49 -25.29 -41.48
CA GLU A 118 -20.19 -24.68 -42.63
C GLU A 118 -21.44 -25.49 -43.01
N ALA A 119 -21.81 -26.50 -42.22
CA ALA A 119 -23.04 -27.24 -42.43
C ALA A 119 -24.24 -26.28 -42.38
N SER A 120 -25.21 -26.48 -43.28
CA SER A 120 -26.45 -25.69 -43.36
C SER A 120 -27.43 -25.95 -42.20
N SER A 121 -26.96 -26.47 -41.08
CA SER A 121 -27.72 -26.58 -39.84
C SER A 121 -26.86 -26.16 -38.65
N ALA A 122 -25.65 -25.66 -38.90
CA ALA A 122 -24.71 -25.30 -37.86
C ALA A 122 -25.00 -23.86 -37.41
N PRO A 123 -25.13 -23.59 -36.10
CA PRO A 123 -25.29 -22.22 -35.60
C PRO A 123 -24.04 -21.35 -35.89
N THR A 124 -22.93 -21.97 -36.25
CA THR A 124 -21.69 -21.29 -36.67
C THR A 124 -21.74 -20.70 -38.08
N ARG A 125 -22.86 -20.81 -38.79
CA ARG A 125 -23.07 -20.25 -40.12
C ARG A 125 -24.35 -19.40 -40.15
N CYS A 126 -24.22 -18.16 -40.61
CA CYS A 126 -25.28 -17.17 -40.73
C CYS A 126 -26.20 -17.44 -41.91
N ASP A 127 -26.96 -18.54 -41.83
CA ASP A 127 -27.95 -18.95 -42.81
C ASP A 127 -29.30 -19.16 -42.10
N LEU A 128 -30.36 -18.56 -42.65
CA LEU A 128 -31.75 -18.64 -42.17
C LEU A 128 -32.39 -20.03 -42.41
N ASN A 129 -31.68 -20.93 -43.10
CA ASN A 129 -32.16 -22.28 -43.44
C ASN A 129 -31.78 -23.34 -42.38
N ASN A 130 -31.22 -22.94 -41.24
CA ASN A 130 -30.57 -23.85 -40.28
C ASN A 130 -31.53 -24.50 -39.25
N SER A 131 -32.83 -24.64 -39.58
CA SER A 131 -33.90 -25.29 -38.78
C SER A 131 -34.17 -24.79 -37.34
N PRO A 132 -34.37 -23.49 -37.09
CA PRO A 132 -35.29 -23.04 -36.05
C PRO A 132 -36.73 -23.20 -36.53
N ALA A 133 -37.63 -23.64 -35.64
CA ALA A 133 -39.03 -23.88 -35.99
C ALA A 133 -39.80 -22.57 -36.26
N ASN A 134 -39.30 -21.46 -35.72
CA ASN A 134 -40.01 -20.19 -35.65
C ASN A 134 -39.06 -19.00 -35.89
N ARG A 135 -39.65 -17.87 -36.29
CA ARG A 135 -38.98 -16.58 -36.46
C ARG A 135 -39.75 -15.50 -35.74
N THR A 136 -39.04 -14.68 -34.98
CA THR A 136 -39.55 -13.47 -34.33
C THR A 136 -38.74 -12.27 -34.82
N THR A 137 -39.39 -11.12 -34.97
CA THR A 137 -38.73 -9.88 -35.40
C THR A 137 -39.02 -8.76 -34.41
N SER A 138 -38.01 -7.96 -34.11
CA SER A 138 -38.09 -6.74 -33.31
C SER A 138 -37.68 -5.54 -34.16
N ASP A 139 -37.38 -4.37 -33.58
CA ASP A 139 -36.98 -3.18 -34.33
C ASP A 139 -35.64 -3.38 -35.05
N HIS A 140 -34.66 -3.97 -34.36
CA HIS A 140 -33.31 -4.13 -34.89
C HIS A 140 -32.95 -5.57 -35.25
N TYR A 141 -33.72 -6.57 -34.79
CA TYR A 141 -33.34 -7.98 -34.92
C TYR A 141 -34.34 -8.85 -35.69
N VAL A 142 -33.80 -9.87 -36.36
CA VAL A 142 -34.50 -11.08 -36.79
C VAL A 142 -33.94 -12.24 -35.96
N VAL A 143 -34.80 -12.85 -35.16
CA VAL A 143 -34.42 -13.93 -34.23
C VAL A 143 -35.07 -15.23 -34.69
N ASP A 144 -34.22 -16.17 -35.07
CA ASP A 144 -34.54 -17.51 -35.51
C ASP A 144 -34.37 -18.45 -34.30
N HIS A 145 -35.43 -19.15 -33.86
CA HIS A 145 -35.43 -19.89 -32.58
C HIS A 145 -36.20 -21.24 -32.61
N PRO A 146 -35.91 -22.17 -31.68
CA PRO A 146 -36.69 -23.40 -31.54
C PRO A 146 -38.13 -23.13 -31.08
N SER A 147 -38.98 -24.16 -31.16
CA SER A 147 -40.36 -24.08 -30.65
C SER A 147 -40.46 -23.96 -29.13
N SER A 148 -39.39 -24.30 -28.41
CA SER A 148 -39.33 -24.24 -26.95
C SER A 148 -37.96 -23.73 -26.53
N ILE A 149 -37.95 -22.78 -25.59
CA ILE A 149 -36.76 -22.24 -24.94
C ILE A 149 -36.68 -22.80 -23.52
N GLY A 150 -35.47 -23.14 -23.08
CA GLY A 150 -35.19 -23.73 -21.77
C GLY A 150 -34.93 -22.69 -20.68
N GLY A 151 -34.70 -23.14 -19.44
CA GLY A 151 -34.28 -22.26 -18.35
C GLY A 151 -35.36 -21.35 -17.78
N GLY A 152 -36.62 -21.55 -18.16
CA GLY A 152 -37.71 -20.67 -17.75
C GLY A 152 -37.76 -19.35 -18.52
N LEU A 153 -36.93 -19.20 -19.54
CA LEU A 153 -36.90 -18.05 -20.44
C LEU A 153 -37.88 -18.25 -21.61
N THR A 154 -38.25 -17.14 -22.23
CA THR A 154 -39.13 -17.03 -23.40
C THR A 154 -38.42 -16.32 -24.54
N ILE A 155 -38.98 -16.35 -25.74
CA ILE A 155 -38.41 -15.60 -26.87
C ILE A 155 -38.48 -14.08 -26.62
N ASP A 156 -39.49 -13.62 -25.89
CA ASP A 156 -39.64 -12.21 -25.53
C ASP A 156 -38.50 -11.74 -24.63
N ASP A 157 -38.01 -12.60 -23.73
CA ASP A 157 -36.84 -12.29 -22.89
C ASP A 157 -35.57 -12.10 -23.74
N TYR A 158 -35.36 -12.94 -24.75
CA TYR A 158 -34.22 -12.81 -25.68
C TYR A 158 -34.33 -11.54 -26.51
N VAL A 159 -35.51 -11.25 -27.05
CA VAL A 159 -35.75 -10.04 -27.83
C VAL A 159 -35.55 -8.79 -26.97
N ALA A 160 -36.08 -8.77 -25.75
CA ALA A 160 -35.92 -7.65 -24.82
C ALA A 160 -34.44 -7.42 -24.47
N SER A 161 -33.70 -8.49 -24.19
CA SER A 161 -32.26 -8.44 -23.89
C SER A 161 -31.44 -7.91 -25.07
N LEU A 162 -31.70 -8.43 -26.29
CA LEU A 162 -31.05 -7.96 -27.52
C LEU A 162 -31.34 -6.48 -27.81
N GLU A 163 -32.61 -6.05 -27.72
CA GLU A 163 -32.99 -4.65 -27.93
C GLU A 163 -32.40 -3.71 -26.87
N ALA A 164 -32.27 -4.17 -25.62
CA ALA A 164 -31.59 -3.41 -24.58
C ALA A 164 -30.09 -3.27 -24.87
N ALA A 165 -29.41 -4.32 -25.34
CA ALA A 165 -28.01 -4.27 -25.76
C ALA A 165 -27.81 -3.31 -26.94
N TRP A 166 -28.67 -3.35 -27.95
CA TRP A 166 -28.67 -2.40 -29.06
C TRP A 166 -28.87 -0.97 -28.57
N ALA A 167 -29.95 -0.73 -27.82
CA ALA A 167 -30.33 0.58 -27.33
C ALA A 167 -29.22 1.19 -26.48
N LYS A 168 -28.53 0.39 -25.65
CA LYS A 168 -27.43 0.89 -24.84
C LYS A 168 -26.19 1.21 -25.68
N GLN A 169 -25.65 0.23 -26.40
CA GLN A 169 -24.35 0.37 -27.05
C GLN A 169 -24.39 1.31 -28.26
N THR A 170 -25.44 1.23 -29.08
CA THR A 170 -25.52 2.06 -30.30
C THR A 170 -26.23 3.39 -30.06
N THR A 171 -27.41 3.36 -29.44
CA THR A 171 -28.25 4.57 -29.32
C THR A 171 -27.86 5.40 -28.10
N GLY A 172 -27.57 4.74 -26.98
CA GLY A 172 -27.20 5.38 -25.72
C GLY A 172 -25.76 5.93 -25.76
N PHE A 173 -24.80 5.05 -25.98
CA PHE A 173 -23.37 5.41 -26.04
C PHE A 173 -22.98 6.06 -27.36
N GLY A 174 -23.62 5.70 -28.47
CA GLY A 174 -23.27 6.23 -29.79
C GLY A 174 -22.20 5.43 -30.52
N TRP A 175 -21.96 4.16 -30.14
CA TRP A 175 -21.03 3.30 -30.87
C TRP A 175 -21.61 2.98 -32.24
N ALA A 176 -20.74 2.85 -33.25
CA ALA A 176 -21.18 2.49 -34.59
C ALA A 176 -21.88 1.13 -34.58
N ALA A 177 -23.11 1.09 -35.11
CA ALA A 177 -23.82 -0.17 -35.26
C ALA A 177 -23.02 -1.13 -36.17
N PRO A 178 -23.10 -2.45 -35.93
CA PRO A 178 -22.45 -3.41 -36.81
C PRO A 178 -23.04 -3.32 -38.22
N PRO A 179 -22.23 -3.48 -39.28
CA PRO A 179 -22.73 -3.45 -40.65
C PRO A 179 -23.61 -4.68 -40.91
N LEU A 180 -24.58 -4.51 -41.80
CA LEU A 180 -25.42 -5.61 -42.27
C LEU A 180 -24.95 -6.07 -43.64
N HIS A 181 -24.93 -7.39 -43.85
CA HIS A 181 -24.69 -7.94 -45.17
C HIS A 181 -25.85 -7.53 -46.11
N PRO A 182 -25.62 -7.20 -47.40
CA PRO A 182 -26.68 -6.78 -48.31
C PRO A 182 -27.86 -7.76 -48.38
N ASP A 183 -27.58 -9.06 -48.27
CA ASP A 183 -28.61 -10.10 -48.30
C ASP A 183 -29.38 -10.23 -46.96
N ALA A 184 -28.91 -9.64 -45.86
CA ALA A 184 -29.52 -9.73 -44.53
C ALA A 184 -30.79 -8.88 -44.38
N GLY A 185 -31.06 -7.99 -45.34
CA GLY A 185 -32.11 -6.98 -45.22
C GLY A 185 -31.69 -5.85 -44.27
N SER A 186 -32.64 -5.32 -43.49
CA SER A 186 -32.43 -4.12 -42.67
C SER A 186 -32.32 -4.41 -41.16
N LYS A 187 -32.14 -5.66 -40.76
CA LYS A 187 -32.12 -6.09 -39.35
C LYS A 187 -30.97 -7.07 -39.11
N TYR A 188 -30.41 -7.07 -37.91
CA TYR A 188 -29.33 -7.96 -37.49
C TYR A 188 -29.87 -9.37 -37.18
N HIS A 189 -29.15 -10.41 -37.60
CA HIS A 189 -29.63 -11.80 -37.50
C HIS A 189 -29.11 -12.48 -36.23
N VAL A 190 -30.00 -13.15 -35.52
CA VAL A 190 -29.70 -13.93 -34.31
C VAL A 190 -30.29 -15.32 -34.43
N ILE A 191 -29.52 -16.32 -34.04
CA ILE A 191 -29.92 -17.73 -33.99
C ILE A 191 -29.91 -18.17 -32.53
N VAL A 192 -31.08 -18.51 -31.99
CA VAL A 192 -31.20 -19.18 -30.70
C VAL A 192 -31.22 -20.69 -30.96
N ALA A 193 -30.29 -21.44 -30.37
CA ALA A 193 -30.16 -22.86 -30.62
C ALA A 193 -29.54 -23.60 -29.43
N ASN A 194 -29.69 -24.93 -29.40
CA ASN A 194 -29.01 -25.76 -28.42
C ASN A 194 -27.50 -25.79 -28.69
N LEU A 195 -26.75 -24.98 -27.94
CA LEU A 195 -25.29 -24.89 -28.01
C LEU A 195 -24.59 -25.87 -27.07
N SER A 196 -25.35 -26.75 -26.41
CA SER A 196 -24.94 -27.62 -25.30
C SER A 196 -24.54 -26.88 -24.01
N PRO A 197 -24.53 -27.59 -22.86
CA PRO A 197 -24.22 -26.96 -21.58
C PRO A 197 -22.84 -26.29 -21.59
N GLY A 198 -22.76 -25.12 -20.96
CA GLY A 198 -21.52 -24.36 -20.76
C GLY A 198 -21.13 -23.41 -21.89
N LEU A 199 -21.68 -23.48 -23.10
CA LEU A 199 -21.42 -22.48 -24.14
C LEU A 199 -22.48 -21.36 -24.08
N TYR A 200 -22.09 -20.13 -23.72
CA TYR A 200 -23.04 -19.00 -23.63
C TYR A 200 -23.58 -18.57 -25.01
N GLY A 201 -22.69 -18.31 -25.94
CA GLY A 201 -23.00 -17.74 -27.26
C GLY A 201 -21.72 -17.47 -28.06
N PHE A 202 -21.90 -16.96 -29.27
CA PHE A 202 -20.82 -16.46 -30.12
C PHE A 202 -21.33 -15.63 -31.30
N VAL A 203 -20.45 -14.83 -31.88
CA VAL A 203 -20.64 -14.13 -33.15
C VAL A 203 -19.95 -14.91 -34.28
N SER A 204 -20.63 -15.03 -35.42
CA SER A 204 -20.10 -15.65 -36.62
C SER A 204 -19.96 -14.65 -37.77
N PRO A 205 -18.78 -14.53 -38.40
CA PRO A 205 -18.54 -13.67 -39.55
C PRO A 205 -18.70 -14.41 -40.89
N SER A 206 -19.54 -15.45 -40.95
CA SER A 206 -19.63 -16.31 -42.13
C SER A 206 -21.03 -16.88 -42.32
N GLY A 207 -21.54 -16.77 -43.55
CA GLY A 207 -22.81 -17.35 -43.97
C GLY A 207 -23.38 -16.55 -45.13
N THR A 208 -24.68 -16.69 -45.37
CA THR A 208 -25.43 -15.91 -46.35
C THR A 208 -25.61 -14.47 -45.88
N PHE A 209 -25.72 -14.26 -44.56
CA PHE A 209 -26.00 -12.96 -43.94
C PHE A 209 -24.80 -12.35 -43.21
N ALA A 210 -23.60 -12.89 -43.45
CA ALA A 210 -22.37 -12.47 -42.81
C ALA A 210 -21.16 -12.69 -43.72
N GLY A 211 -20.15 -11.84 -43.58
CA GLY A 211 -18.96 -11.87 -44.41
C GLY A 211 -18.29 -10.50 -44.46
N ASP A 212 -17.21 -10.43 -45.23
CA ASP A 212 -16.50 -9.19 -45.52
C ASP A 212 -17.43 -8.22 -46.26
N VAL A 213 -17.57 -7.00 -45.72
CA VAL A 213 -18.34 -5.92 -46.33
C VAL A 213 -17.45 -4.74 -46.75
N GLY A 214 -16.15 -4.80 -46.46
CA GLY A 214 -15.20 -3.71 -46.61
C GLY A 214 -15.49 -2.59 -45.61
N ASP A 215 -16.51 -1.77 -45.92
CA ASP A 215 -16.84 -0.56 -45.16
C ASP A 215 -18.03 -0.75 -44.23
N ASN A 216 -17.92 -0.16 -43.04
CA ASN A 216 -19.04 -0.03 -42.12
C ASN A 216 -19.74 1.30 -42.38
N PRO A 217 -20.93 1.31 -43.01
CA PRO A 217 -21.62 2.56 -43.34
C PRO A 217 -22.08 3.34 -42.10
N ASN A 218 -21.94 2.76 -40.90
CA ASN A 218 -22.29 3.41 -39.63
C ASN A 218 -21.10 4.13 -38.97
N THR A 219 -19.90 4.07 -39.54
CA THR A 219 -18.76 4.89 -39.10
C THR A 219 -18.64 6.18 -39.92
N PRO A 220 -18.18 7.31 -39.33
CA PRO A 220 -17.94 8.54 -40.08
C PRO A 220 -16.62 8.55 -40.88
N TRP A 221 -15.77 7.53 -40.73
CA TRP A 221 -14.62 7.25 -41.59
C TRP A 221 -14.85 5.96 -42.38
N ALA A 222 -14.10 5.78 -43.47
CA ALA A 222 -14.11 4.53 -44.22
C ALA A 222 -13.31 3.47 -43.46
N GLU A 223 -13.97 2.37 -43.13
CA GLU A 223 -13.37 1.15 -42.60
C GLU A 223 -13.06 0.23 -43.80
N PRO A 224 -11.86 -0.34 -43.96
CA PRO A 224 -11.60 -1.27 -45.06
C PRO A 224 -11.80 -2.75 -44.70
N ASP A 225 -11.84 -3.09 -43.41
CA ASP A 225 -11.78 -4.47 -42.92
C ASP A 225 -13.04 -4.91 -42.16
N ALA A 226 -14.16 -4.18 -42.31
CA ALA A 226 -15.41 -4.47 -41.61
C ALA A 226 -16.04 -5.80 -42.06
N TYR A 227 -16.57 -6.54 -41.09
CA TYR A 227 -17.35 -7.75 -41.34
C TYR A 227 -18.79 -7.58 -40.85
N ALA A 228 -19.75 -7.94 -41.70
CA ALA A 228 -21.10 -8.25 -41.26
C ALA A 228 -21.12 -9.61 -40.57
N THR A 229 -21.94 -9.72 -39.52
CA THR A 229 -21.98 -10.90 -38.65
C THR A 229 -23.40 -11.31 -38.32
N CYS A 230 -23.55 -12.50 -37.75
CA CYS A 230 -24.73 -12.89 -36.99
C CYS A 230 -24.33 -13.41 -35.61
N MET A 231 -25.29 -13.45 -34.69
CA MET A 231 -25.08 -13.95 -33.34
C MET A 231 -25.77 -15.31 -33.14
N ALA A 232 -25.13 -16.21 -32.42
CA ALA A 232 -25.73 -17.44 -31.92
C ALA A 232 -25.80 -17.39 -30.39
N LEU A 233 -26.98 -17.68 -29.83
CA LEU A 233 -27.25 -17.73 -28.39
C LEU A 233 -27.70 -19.13 -27.99
N ASN A 234 -27.33 -19.55 -26.78
CA ASN A 234 -27.82 -20.81 -26.24
C ASN A 234 -29.32 -20.73 -25.99
N ASP A 235 -30.08 -21.80 -26.24
CA ASP A 235 -31.52 -21.85 -26.00
C ASP A 235 -31.88 -22.15 -24.55
N ASN A 236 -30.89 -22.40 -23.70
CA ASN A 236 -31.08 -22.76 -22.30
C ASN A 236 -29.88 -22.38 -21.43
N TYR A 237 -30.07 -21.37 -20.57
CA TYR A 237 -29.07 -20.93 -19.59
C TYR A 237 -29.20 -21.61 -18.21
N SER A 238 -29.95 -22.72 -18.11
CA SER A 238 -29.92 -23.55 -16.90
C SER A 238 -28.53 -24.10 -16.62
N GLY A 239 -28.04 -23.95 -15.39
CA GLY A 239 -26.77 -24.55 -14.96
C GLY A 239 -25.53 -23.71 -15.28
N PHE A 240 -25.71 -22.51 -15.83
CA PHE A 240 -24.68 -21.47 -15.83
C PHE A 240 -24.51 -20.88 -14.41
N PRO A 241 -23.40 -20.18 -14.12
CA PRO A 241 -23.11 -19.64 -12.79
C PRO A 241 -24.21 -18.70 -12.25
N SER A 242 -24.68 -17.77 -13.08
CA SER A 242 -25.74 -16.83 -12.73
C SER A 242 -27.14 -17.35 -13.06
N LEU A 243 -28.20 -16.60 -12.67
CA LEU A 243 -29.56 -16.96 -13.05
C LEU A 243 -29.71 -16.95 -14.58
N PRO A 244 -30.68 -17.71 -15.15
CA PRO A 244 -30.86 -17.77 -16.59
C PRO A 244 -31.03 -16.40 -17.28
N GLN A 245 -31.75 -15.47 -16.65
CA GLN A 245 -31.93 -14.12 -17.20
C GLN A 245 -30.62 -13.32 -17.18
N ASP A 246 -29.93 -13.29 -16.05
CA ASP A 246 -28.65 -12.59 -15.90
C ASP A 246 -27.58 -13.15 -16.87
N SER A 247 -27.57 -14.46 -17.08
CA SER A 247 -26.69 -15.14 -18.05
C SER A 247 -27.01 -14.75 -19.50
N LEU A 248 -28.30 -14.62 -19.83
CA LEU A 248 -28.75 -14.15 -21.14
C LEU A 248 -28.33 -12.69 -21.36
N ASP A 249 -28.61 -11.82 -20.39
CA ASP A 249 -28.33 -10.38 -20.45
C ASP A 249 -26.83 -10.10 -20.59
N SER A 250 -25.99 -10.73 -19.78
CA SER A 250 -24.54 -10.69 -19.95
C SER A 250 -24.13 -11.16 -21.36
N THR A 251 -24.71 -12.26 -21.86
CA THR A 251 -24.32 -12.81 -23.16
C THR A 251 -24.72 -11.91 -24.33
N THR A 252 -25.93 -11.34 -24.33
CA THR A 252 -26.35 -10.45 -25.41
C THR A 252 -25.50 -9.19 -25.44
N ALA A 253 -25.17 -8.60 -24.28
CA ALA A 253 -24.25 -7.47 -24.21
C ALA A 253 -22.85 -7.80 -24.73
N HIS A 254 -22.27 -8.92 -24.30
CA HIS A 254 -20.94 -9.39 -24.70
C HIS A 254 -20.85 -9.68 -26.20
N GLU A 255 -21.75 -10.51 -26.72
CA GLU A 255 -21.71 -10.94 -28.12
C GLU A 255 -22.16 -9.83 -29.06
N PHE A 256 -23.05 -8.93 -28.64
CA PHE A 256 -23.36 -7.76 -29.45
C PHE A 256 -22.16 -6.82 -29.56
N ASN A 257 -21.36 -6.68 -28.48
CA ASN A 257 -20.12 -5.92 -28.53
C ASN A 257 -19.11 -6.52 -29.52
N HIS A 258 -18.97 -7.85 -29.58
CA HIS A 258 -18.15 -8.49 -30.61
C HIS A 258 -18.65 -8.21 -32.04
N SER A 259 -19.96 -8.08 -32.24
CA SER A 259 -20.53 -7.71 -33.54
C SER A 259 -20.05 -6.31 -33.95
N ILE A 260 -20.03 -5.36 -33.01
CA ILE A 260 -19.46 -4.03 -33.23
C ILE A 260 -17.95 -4.10 -33.48
N GLN A 261 -17.19 -4.92 -32.73
CA GLN A 261 -15.75 -5.10 -32.94
C GLN A 261 -15.41 -5.66 -34.34
N PHE A 262 -16.24 -6.58 -34.88
CA PHE A 262 -16.13 -7.01 -36.28
C PHE A 262 -16.50 -5.89 -37.26
N GLY A 263 -17.51 -5.06 -36.91
CA GLY A 263 -17.90 -3.90 -37.70
C GLY A 263 -16.85 -2.78 -37.73
N TYR A 264 -15.99 -2.70 -36.74
CA TYR A 264 -14.81 -1.82 -36.72
C TYR A 264 -13.59 -2.43 -37.44
N GLY A 265 -13.73 -3.60 -38.07
CA GLY A 265 -12.62 -4.33 -38.69
C GLY A 265 -11.53 -4.80 -37.71
N ALA A 266 -11.68 -4.54 -36.42
CA ALA A 266 -10.63 -4.76 -35.42
C ALA A 266 -10.30 -6.25 -35.18
N LEU A 267 -11.22 -7.18 -35.51
CA LEU A 267 -10.99 -8.62 -35.34
C LEU A 267 -10.53 -9.34 -36.62
N SER A 268 -10.73 -8.70 -37.77
CA SER A 268 -10.50 -9.24 -39.12
C SER A 268 -9.31 -8.58 -39.82
N GLY A 269 -9.02 -7.32 -39.51
CA GLY A 269 -7.96 -6.51 -40.07
C GLY A 269 -6.57 -6.79 -39.49
N PRO A 270 -5.54 -6.13 -40.02
CA PRO A 270 -4.14 -6.35 -39.64
C PRO A 270 -3.81 -5.83 -38.24
N ASN A 271 -4.57 -4.85 -37.73
CA ASN A 271 -4.37 -4.20 -36.43
C ASN A 271 -5.20 -4.84 -35.31
N ARG A 272 -5.21 -6.17 -35.21
CA ARG A 272 -5.99 -6.85 -34.18
C ARG A 272 -5.33 -6.70 -32.80
N PRO A 273 -6.02 -6.10 -31.80
CA PRO A 273 -5.48 -6.00 -30.45
C PRO A 273 -5.35 -7.35 -29.73
N ASP A 274 -4.63 -7.34 -28.62
CA ASP A 274 -4.53 -8.48 -27.72
C ASP A 274 -5.90 -8.97 -27.20
N ASN A 275 -6.00 -10.27 -26.93
CA ASN A 275 -7.28 -10.89 -26.55
C ASN A 275 -7.85 -10.34 -25.24
N ALA A 276 -7.00 -9.78 -24.37
CA ALA A 276 -7.45 -9.11 -23.16
C ALA A 276 -8.34 -7.90 -23.48
N PHE A 277 -8.00 -7.11 -24.51
CA PHE A 277 -8.88 -6.02 -24.97
C PHE A 277 -10.16 -6.54 -25.62
N ILE A 278 -10.06 -7.59 -26.42
CA ILE A 278 -11.19 -8.18 -27.15
C ILE A 278 -12.24 -8.78 -26.19
N GLU A 279 -11.85 -9.80 -25.43
CA GLU A 279 -12.77 -10.52 -24.54
C GLU A 279 -12.93 -9.82 -23.20
N GLY A 280 -11.87 -9.26 -22.63
CA GLY A 280 -11.97 -8.51 -21.37
C GLY A 280 -12.76 -7.21 -21.55
N GLY A 281 -12.67 -6.56 -22.72
CA GLY A 281 -13.49 -5.41 -23.07
C GLY A 281 -14.96 -5.77 -23.30
N ALA A 282 -15.24 -6.89 -23.97
CA ALA A 282 -16.61 -7.39 -24.12
C ALA A 282 -17.21 -7.82 -22.77
N THR A 283 -16.41 -8.42 -21.87
CA THR A 283 -16.85 -8.76 -20.50
C THR A 283 -17.05 -7.53 -19.63
N TRP A 284 -16.28 -6.47 -19.84
CA TRP A 284 -16.53 -5.17 -19.21
C TRP A 284 -17.85 -4.54 -19.72
N MET A 285 -18.18 -4.71 -21.00
CA MET A 285 -19.42 -4.21 -21.59
C MET A 285 -20.68 -4.91 -21.03
N GLU A 286 -20.58 -6.15 -20.54
CA GLU A 286 -21.68 -6.85 -19.85
C GLU A 286 -22.29 -5.96 -18.75
N ASP A 287 -21.41 -5.39 -17.94
CA ASP A 287 -21.70 -4.53 -16.79
C ASP A 287 -22.23 -3.14 -17.21
N GLU A 288 -21.69 -2.58 -18.30
CA GLU A 288 -22.13 -1.27 -18.80
C GLU A 288 -23.55 -1.29 -19.35
N VAL A 289 -23.98 -2.43 -19.87
CA VAL A 289 -25.33 -2.63 -20.44
C VAL A 289 -26.29 -3.11 -19.36
N PHE A 290 -25.92 -4.14 -18.61
CA PHE A 290 -26.74 -4.79 -17.60
C PHE A 290 -26.01 -4.85 -16.26
N ASP A 291 -25.89 -3.68 -15.64
CA ASP A 291 -25.24 -3.46 -14.34
C ASP A 291 -25.69 -4.42 -13.22
N GLY A 292 -26.92 -4.94 -13.27
CA GLY A 292 -27.42 -5.87 -12.26
C GLY A 292 -27.23 -7.37 -12.56
N ALA A 293 -26.63 -7.73 -13.70
CA ALA A 293 -26.49 -9.13 -14.11
C ALA A 293 -25.30 -9.84 -13.42
N ASP A 294 -24.21 -9.11 -13.16
CA ASP A 294 -23.03 -9.56 -12.39
C ASP A 294 -22.40 -10.91 -12.80
N ASP A 295 -22.72 -11.45 -13.99
CA ASP A 295 -22.16 -12.75 -14.45
C ASP A 295 -20.63 -12.67 -14.60
N ASN A 296 -20.11 -11.48 -14.92
CA ASN A 296 -18.69 -11.16 -14.99
C ASN A 296 -17.93 -11.35 -13.66
N TYR A 297 -18.61 -11.37 -12.49
CA TYR A 297 -17.96 -11.58 -11.19
C TYR A 297 -17.36 -12.99 -11.09
N ASN A 298 -17.96 -13.96 -11.77
CA ASN A 298 -17.49 -15.35 -11.81
C ASN A 298 -16.10 -15.51 -12.45
N TYR A 299 -15.58 -14.48 -13.14
CA TYR A 299 -14.24 -14.47 -13.72
C TYR A 299 -13.18 -13.94 -12.76
N LEU A 300 -13.53 -13.26 -11.67
CA LEU A 300 -12.56 -12.62 -10.80
C LEU A 300 -11.61 -13.65 -10.15
N TRP A 301 -10.29 -13.44 -10.12
CA TRP A 301 -9.50 -12.26 -10.49
C TRP A 301 -8.54 -12.53 -11.66
N PRO A 302 -8.06 -11.51 -12.39
CA PRO A 302 -7.03 -11.71 -13.40
C PRO A 302 -5.68 -12.14 -12.80
N ASP A 303 -4.79 -12.68 -13.63
CA ASP A 303 -3.41 -12.93 -13.23
C ASP A 303 -2.66 -11.59 -13.20
N PHE A 304 -2.63 -10.97 -12.03
CA PHE A 304 -1.99 -9.67 -11.80
C PHE A 304 -0.48 -9.63 -12.11
N HIS A 305 0.18 -10.78 -12.26
CA HIS A 305 1.60 -10.86 -12.63
C HIS A 305 1.84 -10.79 -14.14
N ARG A 306 0.78 -10.90 -14.94
CA ARG A 306 0.84 -10.70 -16.38
C ARG A 306 0.62 -9.22 -16.70
N ASP A 307 1.33 -8.77 -17.72
CA ASP A 307 1.26 -7.41 -18.21
C ASP A 307 0.09 -7.22 -19.17
N MET A 308 -0.35 -5.98 -19.33
CA MET A 308 -1.44 -5.63 -20.25
C MET A 308 -1.07 -5.86 -21.72
N GLY A 309 0.19 -5.58 -22.08
CA GLY A 309 0.61 -5.53 -23.48
C GLY A 309 0.94 -6.88 -24.13
N ALA A 310 1.11 -7.93 -23.34
CA ALA A 310 1.37 -9.29 -23.81
C ALA A 310 0.58 -10.32 -22.96
N TYR A 311 -0.66 -9.98 -22.61
CA TYR A 311 -1.43 -10.75 -21.63
C TYR A 311 -1.80 -12.14 -22.16
N ASP A 312 -1.18 -13.19 -21.61
CA ASP A 312 -1.28 -14.57 -22.10
C ASP A 312 -2.16 -15.50 -21.24
N ALA A 313 -2.74 -14.98 -20.17
CA ALA A 313 -3.69 -15.71 -19.32
C ALA A 313 -5.14 -15.62 -19.87
N SER A 314 -6.10 -16.19 -19.14
CA SER A 314 -7.52 -16.07 -19.51
C SER A 314 -7.92 -14.60 -19.62
N PRO A 315 -8.50 -14.12 -20.74
CA PRO A 315 -8.73 -12.69 -20.96
C PRO A 315 -9.98 -12.16 -20.25
N TYR A 316 -11.00 -13.00 -19.99
CA TYR A 316 -12.26 -12.57 -19.36
C TYR A 316 -12.07 -11.85 -18.01
N PRO A 317 -11.29 -12.39 -17.04
CA PRO A 317 -11.06 -11.71 -15.77
C PRO A 317 -10.43 -10.31 -15.90
N TYR A 318 -9.83 -9.98 -17.04
CA TYR A 318 -9.18 -8.69 -17.26
C TYR A 318 -10.16 -7.53 -17.37
N TRP A 319 -11.47 -7.80 -17.48
CA TRP A 319 -12.54 -6.79 -17.45
C TRP A 319 -12.38 -5.79 -16.29
N ILE A 320 -11.97 -6.30 -15.11
CA ILE A 320 -11.82 -5.47 -13.90
C ILE A 320 -10.71 -4.42 -14.04
N THR A 321 -9.71 -4.68 -14.90
CA THR A 321 -8.69 -3.70 -15.26
C THR A 321 -9.29 -2.54 -16.02
N PHE A 322 -10.17 -2.81 -17.00
CA PHE A 322 -10.87 -1.76 -17.75
C PHE A 322 -11.86 -1.01 -16.88
N ARG A 323 -12.65 -1.69 -16.05
CA ARG A 323 -13.50 -1.08 -15.01
C ARG A 323 -12.68 -0.11 -14.16
N GLY A 324 -11.56 -0.55 -13.59
CA GLY A 324 -10.73 0.29 -12.72
C GLY A 324 -10.06 1.50 -13.41
N MET A 325 -9.89 1.46 -14.73
CA MET A 325 -9.36 2.61 -15.50
C MET A 325 -10.46 3.59 -15.93
N THR A 326 -11.69 3.11 -16.12
CA THR A 326 -12.77 3.86 -16.79
C THR A 326 -13.87 4.35 -15.86
N GLU A 327 -14.18 3.64 -14.76
CA GLU A 327 -15.32 3.89 -13.87
C GLU A 327 -15.38 5.31 -13.29
N ARG A 328 -14.21 5.93 -13.10
CA ARG A 328 -14.09 7.35 -12.69
C ARG A 328 -14.83 8.34 -13.58
N TYR A 329 -15.18 7.94 -14.80
CA TYR A 329 -15.91 8.75 -15.77
C TYR A 329 -17.42 8.46 -15.77
N GLY A 330 -17.88 7.47 -14.99
CA GLY A 330 -19.27 7.02 -14.88
C GLY A 330 -19.51 5.69 -15.58
N THR A 331 -20.13 4.74 -14.86
CA THR A 331 -20.58 3.43 -15.38
C THR A 331 -21.91 3.57 -16.11
N GLY A 332 -22.04 2.95 -17.28
CA GLY A 332 -23.31 2.82 -17.98
C GLY A 332 -23.91 4.15 -18.45
N VAL A 333 -23.12 5.22 -18.57
CA VAL A 333 -23.60 6.55 -19.01
C VAL A 333 -22.87 7.01 -20.27
N ALA A 334 -23.63 7.62 -21.19
CA ALA A 334 -23.10 8.14 -22.45
C ALA A 334 -22.00 9.18 -22.21
N GLY A 335 -20.88 9.04 -22.93
CA GLY A 335 -19.69 9.88 -22.76
C GLY A 335 -18.93 9.62 -21.46
N GLY A 336 -19.27 8.56 -20.73
CA GLY A 336 -18.69 8.15 -19.44
C GLY A 336 -17.43 7.31 -19.58
N GLY A 337 -17.36 6.19 -18.86
CA GLY A 337 -16.29 5.20 -18.94
C GLY A 337 -16.20 4.54 -20.31
N GLU A 338 -17.36 4.31 -20.93
CA GLU A 338 -17.46 3.73 -22.27
C GLU A 338 -16.77 4.52 -23.36
N GLN A 339 -16.72 5.86 -23.26
CA GLN A 339 -16.07 6.69 -24.27
C GLN A 339 -14.58 6.36 -24.39
N VAL A 340 -13.91 5.94 -23.30
CA VAL A 340 -12.50 5.49 -23.35
C VAL A 340 -12.37 4.24 -24.22
N MET A 341 -13.29 3.28 -24.04
CA MET A 341 -13.27 2.04 -24.80
C MET A 341 -13.71 2.28 -26.25
N GLN A 342 -14.63 3.22 -26.49
CA GLN A 342 -14.99 3.64 -27.84
C GLN A 342 -13.78 4.25 -28.55
N ASP A 343 -13.15 5.29 -27.98
CA ASP A 343 -11.97 5.95 -28.55
C ASP A 343 -10.87 4.93 -28.87
N PHE A 344 -10.63 3.96 -27.97
CA PHE A 344 -9.71 2.85 -28.21
C PHE A 344 -10.06 2.04 -29.46
N TRP A 345 -11.32 1.61 -29.61
CA TRP A 345 -11.74 0.82 -30.77
C TRP A 345 -11.75 1.62 -32.06
N GLU A 346 -12.11 2.90 -32.00
CA GLU A 346 -12.05 3.78 -33.17
C GLU A 346 -10.61 4.02 -33.64
N ASP A 347 -9.65 4.15 -32.73
CA ASP A 347 -8.24 4.27 -33.09
C ASP A 347 -7.70 3.01 -33.77
N VAL A 348 -8.09 1.85 -33.26
CA VAL A 348 -7.73 0.55 -33.85
C VAL A 348 -8.32 0.42 -35.26
N SER A 349 -9.58 0.78 -35.43
CA SER A 349 -10.30 0.81 -36.72
C SER A 349 -9.67 1.77 -37.72
N LYS A 350 -9.31 2.99 -37.28
CA LYS A 350 -8.66 4.00 -38.13
C LYS A 350 -7.19 3.69 -38.44
N GLU A 351 -6.64 2.61 -37.86
CA GLU A 351 -5.23 2.25 -37.92
C GLU A 351 -4.29 3.37 -37.40
N THR A 352 -4.77 4.24 -36.51
CA THR A 352 -4.00 5.36 -35.98
C THR A 352 -3.17 4.96 -34.77
N HIS A 353 -3.72 4.08 -33.93
CA HIS A 353 -3.06 3.54 -32.74
C HIS A 353 -3.44 2.07 -32.53
N LEU A 354 -2.62 1.32 -31.78
CA LEU A 354 -2.88 -0.09 -31.46
C LEU A 354 -2.47 -0.41 -30.02
N GLY A 355 -3.18 -1.35 -29.39
CA GLY A 355 -2.82 -1.95 -28.11
C GLY A 355 -2.68 -0.91 -26.99
N LEU A 356 -1.52 -0.89 -26.35
CA LEU A 356 -1.21 0.04 -25.25
C LEU A 356 -1.22 1.51 -25.70
N ASP A 357 -0.81 1.80 -26.94
CA ASP A 357 -0.78 3.17 -27.46
C ASP A 357 -2.20 3.71 -27.69
N ALA A 358 -3.09 2.89 -28.25
CA ALA A 358 -4.51 3.24 -28.40
C ALA A 358 -5.18 3.48 -27.04
N MET A 359 -4.92 2.61 -26.05
CA MET A 359 -5.48 2.79 -24.71
C MET A 359 -4.94 4.06 -24.03
N ASN A 360 -3.65 4.37 -24.22
CA ASN A 360 -3.06 5.59 -23.71
C ASN A 360 -3.62 6.84 -24.40
N HIS A 361 -3.83 6.82 -25.71
CA HIS A 361 -4.46 7.91 -26.46
C HIS A 361 -5.89 8.18 -25.96
N ALA A 362 -6.72 7.14 -25.89
CA ALA A 362 -8.09 7.20 -25.37
C ALA A 362 -8.17 7.77 -23.94
N LEU A 363 -7.29 7.31 -23.03
CA LEU A 363 -7.23 7.84 -21.67
C LEU A 363 -6.76 9.31 -21.65
N THR A 364 -5.85 9.69 -22.55
CA THR A 364 -5.32 11.06 -22.64
C THR A 364 -6.40 12.04 -23.08
N ASN A 365 -7.33 11.62 -23.95
CA ASN A 365 -8.54 12.41 -24.29
C ASN A 365 -9.41 12.70 -23.06
N ARG A 366 -9.30 11.87 -22.02
CA ARG A 366 -9.99 12.00 -20.73
C ARG A 366 -9.11 12.57 -19.62
N GLY A 367 -7.95 13.13 -19.98
CA GLY A 367 -7.06 13.86 -19.07
C GLY A 367 -6.18 13.01 -18.15
N THR A 368 -6.00 11.71 -18.44
CA THR A 368 -5.08 10.83 -17.69
C THR A 368 -4.20 10.03 -18.64
N SER A 369 -3.00 9.62 -18.22
CA SER A 369 -2.21 8.65 -18.98
C SER A 369 -2.55 7.22 -18.59
N LEU A 370 -2.19 6.25 -19.43
CA LEU A 370 -2.27 4.82 -19.12
C LEU A 370 -1.49 4.49 -17.84
N ALA A 371 -0.28 5.03 -17.68
CA ALA A 371 0.53 4.85 -16.47
C ALA A 371 -0.17 5.33 -15.19
N ALA A 372 -0.92 6.44 -15.25
CA ALA A 372 -1.68 6.96 -14.11
C ALA A 372 -2.96 6.17 -13.85
N ALA A 373 -3.72 5.81 -14.89
CA ALA A 373 -4.94 5.03 -14.77
C ALA A 373 -4.65 3.61 -14.25
N TYR A 374 -3.65 2.94 -14.82
CA TYR A 374 -3.25 1.60 -14.40
C TYR A 374 -2.75 1.57 -12.95
N HIS A 375 -1.98 2.57 -12.52
CA HIS A 375 -1.55 2.65 -11.12
C HIS A 375 -2.71 2.92 -10.15
N ALA A 376 -3.71 3.72 -10.57
CA ALA A 376 -4.92 3.92 -9.77
C ALA A 376 -5.74 2.64 -9.64
N TYR A 377 -5.93 1.90 -10.75
CA TYR A 377 -6.53 0.57 -10.77
C TYR A 377 -5.79 -0.39 -9.82
N ALA A 378 -4.46 -0.44 -9.88
CA ALA A 378 -3.65 -1.31 -9.04
C ALA A 378 -3.85 -1.04 -7.53
N ILE A 379 -4.20 0.20 -7.17
CA ILE A 379 -4.60 0.56 -5.80
C ILE A 379 -6.03 0.11 -5.54
N ALA A 380 -6.98 0.48 -6.41
CA ALA A 380 -8.40 0.16 -6.26
C ALA A 380 -8.63 -1.35 -6.07
N VAL A 381 -8.10 -2.16 -6.99
CA VAL A 381 -8.29 -3.62 -7.01
C VAL A 381 -7.63 -4.31 -5.82
N LYS A 382 -6.55 -3.77 -5.24
CA LYS A 382 -5.99 -4.37 -4.02
C LYS A 382 -6.98 -4.36 -2.86
N PHE A 383 -7.71 -3.26 -2.71
CA PHE A 383 -8.59 -3.04 -1.55
C PHE A 383 -10.05 -3.36 -1.87
N SER A 384 -10.45 -3.30 -3.14
CA SER A 384 -11.80 -3.53 -3.68
C SER A 384 -12.89 -3.00 -2.75
N LYS A 385 -12.77 -1.73 -2.36
CA LYS A 385 -13.74 -1.07 -1.49
C LYS A 385 -14.91 -0.59 -2.34
N THR A 386 -16.13 -0.76 -1.84
CA THR A 386 -17.29 -0.02 -2.34
C THR A 386 -17.05 1.48 -2.18
N CYS A 387 -17.27 2.25 -3.23
CA CYS A 387 -17.20 3.70 -3.20
C CYS A 387 -18.28 4.26 -2.27
N GLY A 388 -17.91 5.25 -1.46
CA GLY A 388 -18.80 5.82 -0.46
C GLY A 388 -18.04 6.37 0.75
N GLY A 389 -18.61 7.39 1.38
CA GLY A 389 -17.95 8.07 2.50
C GLY A 389 -16.63 8.72 2.08
N SER A 390 -15.50 8.17 2.56
CA SER A 390 -14.15 8.65 2.22
C SER A 390 -13.38 7.70 1.29
N TYR A 391 -14.00 6.62 0.81
CA TYR A 391 -13.50 5.83 -0.32
C TYR A 391 -14.05 6.47 -1.60
N VAL A 392 -13.16 6.99 -2.45
CA VAL A 392 -13.53 7.78 -3.63
C VAL A 392 -12.82 7.30 -4.88
N LEU A 393 -13.51 7.40 -6.02
CA LEU A 393 -12.93 7.11 -7.33
C LEU A 393 -11.66 7.96 -7.54
N PRO A 394 -10.60 7.41 -8.13
CA PRO A 394 -10.50 6.10 -8.80
C PRO A 394 -10.01 4.96 -7.90
N TYR A 395 -10.00 5.12 -6.58
CA TYR A 395 -9.31 4.17 -5.67
C TYR A 395 -10.28 3.20 -4.96
N CYS A 396 -11.50 3.09 -5.49
CA CYS A 396 -12.58 2.20 -5.08
C CYS A 396 -13.34 1.80 -6.35
N PHE A 397 -14.26 0.84 -6.20
CA PHE A 397 -15.24 0.50 -7.22
C PHE A 397 -16.64 0.76 -6.65
N GLU A 398 -17.61 1.13 -7.47
CA GLU A 398 -19.02 1.18 -7.10
C GLU A 398 -19.43 -0.12 -6.42
N GLU A 399 -19.04 -1.25 -7.00
CA GLU A 399 -19.46 -2.57 -6.57
C GLU A 399 -18.35 -3.37 -5.86
N GLY A 400 -17.31 -2.69 -5.36
CA GLY A 400 -16.15 -3.37 -4.78
C GLY A 400 -16.49 -4.40 -3.69
N GLY A 401 -17.53 -4.14 -2.90
CA GLY A 401 -18.08 -5.07 -1.92
C GLY A 401 -18.67 -6.35 -2.52
N GLY A 402 -19.35 -6.26 -3.67
CA GLY A 402 -19.86 -7.40 -4.44
C GLY A 402 -18.71 -8.26 -4.96
N TYR A 403 -17.68 -7.63 -5.53
CA TYR A 403 -16.49 -8.34 -6.03
C TYR A 403 -15.78 -9.12 -4.92
N VAL A 404 -15.68 -8.53 -3.71
CA VAL A 404 -15.08 -9.20 -2.55
C VAL A 404 -15.99 -10.29 -1.97
N ALA A 405 -17.32 -10.13 -2.05
CA ALA A 405 -18.26 -11.15 -1.61
C ALA A 405 -18.16 -12.42 -2.47
N GLU A 406 -17.99 -12.25 -3.78
CA GLU A 406 -17.88 -13.37 -4.72
C GLU A 406 -16.49 -14.03 -4.68
N ALA A 407 -15.42 -13.26 -4.89
CA ALA A 407 -14.08 -13.81 -5.13
C ALA A 407 -13.10 -13.64 -3.95
N GLY A 408 -13.53 -13.03 -2.85
CA GLY A 408 -12.64 -12.61 -1.77
C GLY A 408 -11.71 -11.48 -2.20
N LEU A 409 -10.91 -10.93 -1.27
CA LEU A 409 -9.93 -9.91 -1.63
C LEU A 409 -8.80 -10.50 -2.49
N PRO A 410 -8.31 -9.74 -3.50
CA PRO A 410 -7.14 -10.14 -4.28
C PRO A 410 -5.96 -10.51 -3.37
N PRO A 411 -5.43 -11.74 -3.49
CA PRO A 411 -4.37 -12.20 -2.62
C PRO A 411 -3.07 -11.45 -2.92
N ILE A 412 -2.22 -11.30 -1.91
CA ILE A 412 -0.81 -10.98 -2.14
C ILE A 412 -0.13 -12.31 -2.44
N ALA A 413 -0.16 -12.72 -3.71
CA ALA A 413 0.39 -13.98 -4.20
C ALA A 413 1.58 -13.75 -5.16
N GLY A 414 2.21 -14.85 -5.60
CA GLY A 414 3.33 -14.86 -6.56
C GLY A 414 4.52 -14.02 -6.10
N ASN A 415 4.85 -12.99 -6.87
CA ASN A 415 6.01 -12.10 -6.61
C ASN A 415 5.77 -11.06 -5.50
N GLY A 416 4.59 -11.05 -4.88
CA GLY A 416 4.27 -10.17 -3.76
C GLY A 416 4.79 -10.69 -2.42
N GLY A 417 4.70 -9.88 -1.37
CA GLY A 417 5.22 -10.29 -0.07
C GLY A 417 4.85 -9.43 1.11
N THR A 418 5.51 -9.69 2.24
CA THR A 418 5.30 -8.97 3.49
C THR A 418 6.63 -8.58 4.12
N ILE A 419 6.76 -7.31 4.50
CA ILE A 419 7.79 -6.83 5.42
C ILE A 419 7.17 -6.77 6.81
N ALA A 420 7.51 -7.75 7.67
CA ALA A 420 6.86 -7.92 8.97
C ALA A 420 7.21 -6.84 10.01
N ALA A 421 8.40 -6.23 9.90
CA ALA A 421 8.88 -5.25 10.87
C ALA A 421 9.71 -4.15 10.20
N VAL A 422 9.73 -2.97 10.83
CA VAL A 422 10.57 -1.83 10.41
C VAL A 422 12.04 -2.25 10.41
N GLY A 423 12.76 -1.91 9.35
CA GLY A 423 14.14 -2.36 9.11
C GLY A 423 14.24 -3.57 8.19
N GLY A 424 13.11 -4.22 7.88
CA GLY A 424 13.05 -5.33 6.93
C GLY A 424 13.01 -4.89 5.47
N SER A 425 13.21 -5.86 4.57
CA SER A 425 13.15 -5.67 3.12
C SER A 425 12.47 -6.84 2.42
N PHE A 426 11.94 -6.57 1.23
CA PHE A 426 11.41 -7.56 0.32
C PHE A 426 11.99 -7.31 -1.09
N SER A 427 12.33 -8.40 -1.78
CA SER A 427 12.71 -8.37 -3.19
C SER A 427 11.66 -9.13 -3.98
N GLY A 428 11.21 -8.53 -5.07
CA GLY A 428 10.24 -9.13 -5.97
C GLY A 428 10.47 -8.63 -7.38
N SER A 429 9.49 -8.82 -8.24
CA SER A 429 9.59 -8.44 -9.64
C SER A 429 8.23 -8.05 -10.21
N VAL A 430 8.24 -7.20 -11.24
CA VAL A 430 7.07 -6.74 -12.00
C VAL A 430 7.45 -6.72 -13.49
N ARG A 431 6.56 -7.23 -14.35
CA ARG A 431 6.76 -7.25 -15.80
C ARG A 431 6.68 -5.85 -16.40
N ASP A 432 7.43 -5.59 -17.48
CA ASP A 432 7.21 -4.43 -18.35
C ASP A 432 5.79 -4.48 -18.96
N ASN A 433 5.36 -3.40 -19.62
CA ASN A 433 4.08 -3.27 -20.34
C ASN A 433 2.85 -3.26 -19.44
N TYR A 434 2.95 -2.56 -18.30
CA TYR A 434 1.89 -2.41 -17.30
C TYR A 434 1.51 -3.72 -16.61
N ALA A 435 2.28 -4.07 -15.58
CA ALA A 435 1.94 -5.09 -14.59
C ALA A 435 1.99 -4.49 -13.17
N LEU A 436 1.45 -5.22 -12.19
CA LEU A 436 1.39 -4.76 -10.80
C LEU A 436 1.93 -5.79 -9.81
N ASN A 437 2.27 -5.30 -8.62
CA ASN A 437 2.63 -6.13 -7.49
C ASN A 437 2.34 -5.40 -6.17
N TRP A 438 2.15 -6.16 -5.10
CA TRP A 438 1.82 -5.65 -3.78
C TRP A 438 2.75 -6.19 -2.70
N VAL A 439 3.18 -5.29 -1.82
CA VAL A 439 3.97 -5.67 -0.64
C VAL A 439 3.31 -5.12 0.61
N ARG A 440 2.91 -6.00 1.53
CA ARG A 440 2.40 -5.60 2.85
C ARG A 440 3.53 -5.02 3.68
N LEU A 441 3.31 -3.85 4.26
CA LEU A 441 4.26 -3.15 5.13
C LEU A 441 3.80 -3.17 6.60
N PRO A 442 4.69 -2.86 7.56
CA PRO A 442 4.31 -2.74 8.96
C PRO A 442 3.22 -1.68 9.17
N SER A 443 2.14 -2.01 9.89
CA SER A 443 1.04 -1.09 10.18
C SER A 443 1.21 -0.34 11.50
N ALA A 444 2.28 -0.59 12.25
CA ALA A 444 2.59 0.07 13.50
C ALA A 444 3.82 0.95 13.35
N SER A 445 3.81 2.12 14.00
CA SER A 445 4.88 3.12 14.06
C SER A 445 5.05 3.99 12.80
N THR A 446 6.15 4.73 12.78
CA THR A 446 6.57 5.60 11.69
C THR A 446 7.91 5.10 11.17
N TYR A 447 8.10 5.09 9.86
CA TYR A 447 9.32 4.57 9.23
C TYR A 447 9.57 5.22 7.86
N GLY A 448 10.79 5.08 7.35
CA GLY A 448 11.10 5.41 5.96
C GLY A 448 10.84 4.20 5.04
N VAL A 449 10.55 4.46 3.77
CA VAL A 449 10.39 3.42 2.74
C VAL A 449 11.26 3.78 1.54
N THR A 450 12.08 2.84 1.09
CA THR A 450 12.89 2.99 -0.13
C THR A 450 12.48 1.93 -1.14
N LEU A 451 12.20 2.35 -2.37
CA LEU A 451 12.04 1.47 -3.52
C LEU A 451 13.27 1.61 -4.41
N SER A 452 13.86 0.48 -4.80
CA SER A 452 14.97 0.40 -5.73
C SER A 452 14.58 -0.48 -6.92
N ASN A 453 14.79 0.02 -8.14
CA ASN A 453 14.81 -0.85 -9.32
C ASN A 453 16.19 -1.51 -9.37
N THR A 454 16.24 -2.84 -9.25
CA THR A 454 17.48 -3.61 -9.24
C THR A 454 17.80 -4.22 -10.60
N SER A 455 16.95 -3.98 -11.60
CA SER A 455 17.18 -4.34 -12.99
C SER A 455 17.82 -3.19 -13.78
N ASP A 456 18.35 -3.54 -14.95
CA ASP A 456 18.95 -2.65 -15.95
C ASP A 456 17.93 -1.99 -16.90
N ALA A 457 16.65 -2.22 -16.64
CA ALA A 457 15.51 -1.69 -17.40
C ALA A 457 14.27 -1.60 -16.46
N GLY A 458 13.15 -1.08 -16.98
CA GLY A 458 11.90 -0.90 -16.24
C GLY A 458 11.76 0.46 -15.57
N GLU A 459 10.52 0.84 -15.30
CA GLU A 459 10.14 2.13 -14.70
C GLU A 459 9.16 1.88 -13.57
N MET A 460 9.67 1.81 -12.34
CA MET A 460 8.88 1.39 -11.18
C MET A 460 8.20 2.57 -10.51
N ARG A 461 6.87 2.57 -10.49
CA ARG A 461 6.06 3.51 -9.73
C ARG A 461 5.55 2.84 -8.46
N ALA A 462 5.53 3.57 -7.34
CA ALA A 462 4.90 3.06 -6.13
C ALA A 462 4.16 4.10 -5.31
N THR A 463 3.11 3.64 -4.62
CA THR A 463 2.34 4.39 -3.65
C THR A 463 2.18 3.56 -2.38
N ILE A 464 2.41 4.18 -1.22
CA ILE A 464 2.11 3.57 0.08
C ILE A 464 0.66 3.88 0.42
N ALA A 465 -0.20 2.86 0.35
CA ALA A 465 -1.61 2.94 0.63
C ALA A 465 -1.91 2.47 2.07
N CYS A 466 -2.44 3.38 2.89
CA CYS A 466 -2.92 3.12 4.23
C CYS A 466 -4.45 3.03 4.21
N ASP A 467 -4.99 1.84 4.48
CA ASP A 467 -6.43 1.69 4.76
C ASP A 467 -6.67 2.02 6.23
N THR A 468 -7.47 3.04 6.53
CA THR A 468 -7.84 3.41 7.91
C THR A 468 -9.06 2.62 8.42
N GLY A 469 -9.66 1.79 7.57
CA GLY A 469 -10.98 1.20 7.78
C GLY A 469 -12.15 2.13 7.44
N SER A 470 -11.87 3.39 7.09
CA SER A 470 -12.86 4.38 6.67
C SER A 470 -12.45 5.18 5.43
N ALA A 471 -11.17 5.16 5.06
CA ALA A 471 -10.61 5.85 3.90
C ALA A 471 -9.30 5.16 3.46
N LEU A 472 -8.90 5.41 2.21
CA LEU A 472 -7.53 5.16 1.77
C LEU A 472 -6.71 6.45 1.85
N LYS A 473 -5.68 6.45 2.69
CA LYS A 473 -4.66 7.50 2.70
C LYS A 473 -3.48 7.07 1.83
N LEU A 474 -3.32 7.74 0.70
CA LEU A 474 -2.29 7.42 -0.29
C LEU A 474 -1.08 8.34 -0.13
N THR A 475 0.12 7.75 -0.09
CA THR A 475 1.40 8.49 -0.05
C THR A 475 2.27 8.03 -1.22
N PRO A 476 2.25 8.75 -2.35
CA PRO A 476 3.07 8.43 -3.51
C PRO A 476 4.56 8.50 -3.17
N MET A 477 5.37 7.63 -3.78
CA MET A 477 6.82 7.80 -3.76
C MET A 477 7.23 9.08 -4.52
N PRO A 478 8.34 9.75 -4.14
CA PRO A 478 8.73 11.03 -4.75
C PRO A 478 9.01 11.00 -6.26
N ALA A 479 9.34 9.84 -6.82
CA ALA A 479 9.68 9.69 -8.23
C ALA A 479 9.40 8.26 -8.72
N VAL A 480 9.16 8.13 -10.03
CA VAL A 480 9.24 6.86 -10.74
C VAL A 480 10.71 6.44 -10.83
N VAL A 481 10.98 5.16 -10.59
CA VAL A 481 12.34 4.64 -10.46
C VAL A 481 12.73 3.93 -11.75
N GLY A 482 13.54 4.61 -12.56
CA GLY A 482 14.16 4.04 -13.74
C GLY A 482 15.26 3.00 -13.42
N PRO A 483 15.97 2.51 -14.45
CA PRO A 483 16.96 1.44 -14.34
C PRO A 483 18.03 1.71 -13.29
N ALA A 484 18.34 0.70 -12.47
CA ALA A 484 19.32 0.78 -11.37
C ALA A 484 19.12 1.96 -10.39
N GLY A 485 17.94 2.59 -10.41
CA GLY A 485 17.61 3.76 -9.60
C GLY A 485 17.04 3.41 -8.23
N SER A 486 16.85 4.44 -7.39
CA SER A 486 16.05 4.32 -6.18
C SER A 486 15.36 5.63 -5.80
N THR A 487 14.28 5.53 -5.03
CA THR A 487 13.56 6.65 -4.44
C THR A 487 13.21 6.34 -2.98
N THR A 488 13.20 7.36 -2.13
CA THR A 488 12.98 7.19 -0.69
C THR A 488 11.94 8.17 -0.18
N LEU A 489 10.88 7.62 0.44
CA LEU A 489 10.01 8.32 1.35
C LEU A 489 10.68 8.29 2.74
N SER A 490 11.25 9.42 3.18
CA SER A 490 12.02 9.49 4.43
C SER A 490 11.17 9.27 5.70
N TRP A 491 9.86 9.48 5.58
CA TRP A 491 8.90 9.38 6.67
C TRP A 491 7.51 9.00 6.18
N PHE A 492 6.96 7.93 6.75
CA PHE A 492 5.59 7.47 6.59
C PHE A 492 5.03 7.10 7.96
N ALA A 493 3.89 7.68 8.34
CA ALA A 493 3.19 7.34 9.57
C ALA A 493 2.12 6.27 9.31
N ALA A 494 2.37 5.05 9.77
CA ALA A 494 1.43 3.94 9.69
C ALA A 494 0.38 3.94 10.82
N THR A 495 0.55 4.80 11.83
CA THR A 495 -0.40 4.91 12.95
C THR A 495 -1.80 5.24 12.45
N GLY A 496 -2.78 4.39 12.81
CA GLY A 496 -4.18 4.53 12.40
C GLY A 496 -4.55 3.75 11.15
N CYS A 497 -3.61 3.06 10.50
CA CYS A 497 -3.87 2.15 9.39
C CYS A 497 -4.25 0.75 9.91
N SER A 498 -5.36 0.18 9.45
CA SER A 498 -5.69 -1.23 9.63
C SER A 498 -4.80 -2.12 8.75
N SER A 499 -4.42 -1.61 7.58
CA SER A 499 -3.50 -2.26 6.64
C SER A 499 -2.64 -1.22 5.92
N VAL A 500 -1.39 -1.56 5.63
CA VAL A 500 -0.49 -0.75 4.81
C VAL A 500 0.07 -1.60 3.69
N ILE A 501 -0.17 -1.19 2.45
CA ILE A 501 0.30 -1.87 1.24
C ILE A 501 1.15 -0.89 0.42
N ALA A 502 2.36 -1.30 0.06
CA ALA A 502 3.06 -0.68 -1.06
C ALA A 502 2.49 -1.27 -2.35
N VAL A 503 1.83 -0.42 -3.14
CA VAL A 503 1.34 -0.75 -4.47
C VAL A 503 2.42 -0.35 -5.46
N ILE A 504 2.90 -1.32 -6.24
CA ILE A 504 4.02 -1.15 -7.16
C ILE A 504 3.55 -1.52 -8.56
N THR A 505 3.79 -0.66 -9.54
CA THR A 505 3.55 -0.94 -10.95
C THR A 505 4.81 -0.68 -11.75
N ASN A 506 4.99 -1.37 -12.87
CA ASN A 506 6.03 -1.05 -13.84
C ASN A 506 5.35 -0.43 -15.07
N GLU A 507 5.65 0.85 -15.31
CA GLU A 507 5.04 1.64 -16.39
C GLU A 507 5.91 1.69 -17.65
N ALA A 508 7.03 0.98 -17.67
CA ALA A 508 7.86 0.87 -18.87
C ALA A 508 7.07 0.18 -19.99
N GLN A 509 7.03 0.81 -21.15
CA GLN A 509 6.36 0.30 -22.35
C GLN A 509 7.42 -0.02 -23.43
N THR A 510 7.46 -1.27 -23.91
CA THR A 510 8.45 -1.72 -24.89
C THR A 510 7.98 -1.59 -26.35
N GLY A 511 6.70 -1.29 -26.57
CA GLY A 511 6.10 -1.07 -27.88
C GLY A 511 4.61 -0.69 -27.76
N ALA A 512 3.98 -0.33 -28.89
CA ALA A 512 2.53 -0.07 -28.93
C ALA A 512 1.73 -1.35 -28.64
N ASP A 513 2.11 -2.46 -29.26
CA ASP A 513 1.52 -3.79 -29.07
C ASP A 513 2.63 -4.85 -28.93
N PRO A 514 3.23 -4.98 -27.73
CA PRO A 514 4.43 -5.78 -27.54
C PRO A 514 4.12 -7.29 -27.44
N SER A 515 4.66 -8.11 -28.34
CA SER A 515 4.42 -9.57 -28.32
C SER A 515 5.04 -10.35 -27.15
N SER A 516 5.76 -9.67 -26.26
CA SER A 516 6.42 -10.27 -25.10
C SER A 516 6.74 -9.23 -24.04
N SER A 517 6.88 -9.69 -22.80
CA SER A 517 7.30 -8.84 -21.68
C SER A 517 8.45 -9.46 -20.91
N ALA A 518 9.29 -8.61 -20.34
CA ALA A 518 10.40 -8.99 -19.47
C ALA A 518 10.07 -8.67 -18.01
N GLU A 519 10.49 -9.57 -17.11
CA GLU A 519 10.30 -9.39 -15.68
C GLU A 519 11.43 -8.54 -15.08
N ARG A 520 11.09 -7.48 -14.35
CA ARG A 520 12.04 -6.52 -13.77
C ARG A 520 12.06 -6.64 -12.25
N ALA A 521 13.25 -6.90 -11.71
CA ALA A 521 13.47 -7.07 -10.30
C ALA A 521 13.52 -5.73 -9.57
N TYR A 522 12.82 -5.64 -8.44
CA TYR A 522 12.88 -4.49 -7.55
C TYR A 522 13.15 -4.95 -6.10
N LYS A 523 13.56 -4.00 -5.28
CA LYS A 523 13.67 -4.16 -3.84
C LYS A 523 12.93 -3.03 -3.13
N ILE A 524 12.10 -3.37 -2.15
CA ILE A 524 11.51 -2.41 -1.23
C ILE A 524 12.03 -2.66 0.18
N GLN A 525 12.42 -1.59 0.87
CA GLN A 525 12.99 -1.66 2.21
C GLN A 525 12.33 -0.63 3.12
N THR A 526 12.11 -1.03 4.37
CA THR A 526 11.72 -0.09 5.42
C THR A 526 12.94 0.24 6.27
N THR A 527 13.05 1.48 6.71
CA THR A 527 14.11 1.94 7.62
C THR A 527 13.51 2.62 8.83
N ALA A 528 14.24 2.70 9.94
CA ALA A 528 13.87 3.62 11.00
C ALA A 528 13.66 5.03 10.41
N PRO A 529 12.70 5.81 10.93
CA PRO A 529 12.38 7.12 10.38
C PRO A 529 13.65 7.98 10.42
N GLY A 530 14.01 8.56 9.27
CA GLY A 530 15.16 9.45 9.17
C GLY A 530 14.84 10.76 9.90
N ASP A 531 15.21 10.88 11.16
CA ASP A 531 14.97 12.09 11.94
C ASP A 531 16.10 13.12 11.70
N THR A 532 15.72 14.20 11.03
CA THR A 532 16.59 15.33 10.66
C THR A 532 16.31 16.59 11.48
N THR A 533 15.35 16.56 12.41
CA THR A 533 14.96 17.74 13.19
C THR A 533 15.38 17.61 14.65
N PRO A 534 15.97 18.65 15.28
CA PRO A 534 16.28 18.60 16.71
C PRO A 534 15.01 18.59 17.59
N PRO A 535 15.09 18.01 18.81
CA PRO A 535 13.98 18.03 19.77
C PRO A 535 13.72 19.44 20.31
N SER A 536 12.56 19.66 20.95
CA SER A 536 12.26 20.93 21.62
C SER A 536 13.19 21.18 22.82
N ALA A 537 13.55 22.45 23.06
CA ALA A 537 14.47 22.80 24.15
C ALA A 537 13.80 22.66 25.54
N PRO A 538 14.44 22.03 26.52
CA PRO A 538 13.86 21.89 27.86
C PRO A 538 13.86 23.23 28.62
N SER A 539 12.95 23.39 29.59
CA SER A 539 12.91 24.56 30.48
C SER A 539 13.50 24.22 31.85
N LEU A 540 14.67 24.79 32.19
CA LEU A 540 15.34 24.55 33.47
C LEU A 540 14.68 25.34 34.59
N ALA A 541 14.20 24.62 35.62
CA ALA A 541 13.54 25.21 36.78
C ALA A 541 14.47 26.18 37.53
N SER A 542 13.87 27.24 38.06
CA SER A 542 14.59 28.30 38.78
C SER A 542 15.36 27.76 39.99
N LEU A 543 16.64 28.14 40.10
CA LEU A 543 17.45 27.85 41.27
C LEU A 543 17.41 29.00 42.27
N ARG A 544 17.44 28.68 43.56
CA ARG A 544 17.61 29.69 44.61
C ARG A 544 19.00 30.33 44.46
N PRO A 545 19.16 31.66 44.69
CA PRO A 545 20.45 32.31 44.58
C PRO A 545 21.54 31.73 45.50
N PHE A 546 21.12 31.14 46.63
CA PHE A 546 22.02 30.42 47.53
C PHE A 546 21.37 29.12 48.01
N LEU A 547 22.16 28.05 48.08
CA LEU A 547 21.76 26.74 48.60
C LEU A 547 22.60 26.35 49.82
N THR A 548 21.96 25.83 50.86
CA THR A 548 22.64 25.37 52.09
C THR A 548 22.87 23.85 52.08
N THR A 549 23.26 23.33 50.92
CA THR A 549 23.65 21.94 50.65
C THR A 549 24.84 21.97 49.68
N THR A 550 25.63 20.89 49.62
CA THR A 550 26.69 20.70 48.62
C THR A 550 26.19 20.05 47.34
N GLU A 551 24.89 19.76 47.26
CA GLU A 551 24.26 19.15 46.11
C GLU A 551 23.24 20.09 45.46
N VAL A 552 23.40 20.34 44.17
CA VAL A 552 22.44 21.13 43.39
C VAL A 552 21.53 20.18 42.64
N ARG A 553 20.27 20.09 43.08
CA ARG A 553 19.22 19.33 42.38
C ARG A 553 18.65 20.16 41.24
N LEU A 554 18.90 19.75 40.01
CA LEU A 554 18.32 20.31 38.80
C LEU A 554 17.05 19.55 38.43
N ARG A 555 16.04 20.27 37.96
CA ARG A 555 14.81 19.74 37.36
C ARG A 555 14.44 20.58 36.15
N TRP A 556 13.91 19.97 35.12
CA TRP A 556 13.46 20.66 33.90
C TRP A 556 12.15 20.06 33.36
N SER A 557 11.48 20.77 32.46
CA SER A 557 10.33 20.24 31.74
C SER A 557 10.76 19.15 30.74
N PRO A 558 9.92 18.13 30.47
CA PRO A 558 10.17 17.21 29.37
C PRO A 558 10.23 17.96 28.04
N SER A 559 11.09 17.48 27.15
CA SER A 559 11.13 17.86 25.73
C SER A 559 10.24 16.94 24.90
N SER A 560 9.90 17.39 23.69
CA SER A 560 9.09 16.67 22.71
C SER A 560 9.85 16.52 21.40
N ASP A 561 9.75 15.34 20.80
CA ASP A 561 10.31 14.99 19.50
C ASP A 561 9.37 13.95 18.88
N PRO A 562 8.51 14.35 17.92
CA PRO A 562 7.52 13.46 17.33
C PRO A 562 8.10 12.29 16.51
N GLN A 563 9.34 12.40 16.04
CA GLN A 563 9.92 11.46 15.07
C GLN A 563 10.68 10.33 15.74
N SER A 564 11.71 10.64 16.53
CA SER A 564 12.57 9.63 17.18
C SER A 564 12.49 9.64 18.70
N GLY A 565 11.72 10.56 19.28
CA GLY A 565 11.58 10.69 20.73
C GLY A 565 12.84 11.25 21.39
N VAL A 566 12.76 11.55 22.69
CA VAL A 566 13.90 12.10 23.44
C VAL A 566 14.70 10.97 24.07
N ALA A 567 15.94 10.78 23.64
CA ALA A 567 16.84 9.74 24.16
C ALA A 567 17.42 10.11 25.53
N PHE A 568 18.02 11.31 25.65
CA PHE A 568 18.61 11.78 26.91
C PHE A 568 18.84 13.30 26.92
N TYR A 569 19.19 13.84 28.09
CA TYR A 569 19.53 15.24 28.28
C TYR A 569 21.03 15.40 28.52
N ARG A 570 21.66 16.44 27.94
CA ARG A 570 23.03 16.88 28.22
C ARG A 570 23.02 18.08 29.15
N ILE A 571 23.79 18.02 30.23
CA ILE A 571 23.91 19.10 31.20
C ILE A 571 25.28 19.77 31.02
N GLN A 572 25.28 21.10 30.98
CA GLN A 572 26.49 21.89 31.08
C GLN A 572 26.50 22.72 32.36
N ARG A 573 27.70 22.94 32.88
CA ARG A 573 27.98 23.75 34.06
C ARG A 573 29.10 24.72 33.76
N ARG A 574 28.99 25.94 34.24
CA ARG A 574 30.13 26.84 34.43
C ARG A 574 30.23 27.27 35.88
N THR A 575 31.45 27.48 36.35
CA THR A 575 31.74 27.70 37.77
C THR A 575 32.51 29.01 37.96
N ALA A 576 32.27 29.68 39.08
CA ALA A 576 33.12 30.75 39.57
C ALA A 576 33.71 30.30 40.90
N PRO A 577 35.01 30.01 40.96
CA PRO A 577 35.69 29.78 42.22
C PRO A 577 35.58 30.98 43.16
N PRO A 578 35.77 30.77 44.47
CA PRO A 578 36.13 31.78 45.44
C PRO A 578 36.85 33.01 44.86
N ASN A 579 36.15 34.15 44.81
CA ASN A 579 36.68 35.45 44.40
C ASN A 579 37.12 35.56 42.92
N ARG A 580 36.77 34.59 42.07
CA ARG A 580 37.07 34.57 40.64
C ARG A 580 35.81 34.83 39.80
N ALA A 581 35.99 35.02 38.49
CA ALA A 581 34.89 35.13 37.52
C ALA A 581 34.30 33.76 37.18
N LEU A 582 33.11 33.76 36.54
CA LEU A 582 32.59 32.54 35.90
C LEU A 582 33.51 32.15 34.74
N GLY A 583 33.91 30.89 34.69
CA GLY A 583 34.66 30.32 33.57
C GLY A 583 33.76 29.90 32.39
N ALA A 584 34.36 29.16 31.47
CA ALA A 584 33.68 28.58 30.31
C ALA A 584 32.65 27.50 30.71
N TRP A 585 31.72 27.22 29.79
CA TRP A 585 30.80 26.09 29.93
C TRP A 585 31.54 24.77 29.74
N GLN A 586 31.30 23.83 30.65
CA GLN A 586 31.88 22.48 30.64
C GLN A 586 30.76 21.44 30.75
N GLY A 587 31.01 20.22 30.26
CA GLY A 587 30.10 19.10 30.46
C GLY A 587 29.92 18.77 31.94
N ALA A 588 28.69 18.49 32.36
CA ALA A 588 28.35 18.08 33.72
C ALA A 588 27.52 16.78 33.75
N GLY A 589 27.66 15.98 32.68
CA GLY A 589 27.05 14.66 32.47
C GLY A 589 25.70 14.69 31.73
N THR A 590 25.05 13.53 31.68
CA THR A 590 23.78 13.25 30.97
C THR A 590 22.66 12.74 31.88
N SER A 591 21.39 12.77 31.46
CA SER A 591 20.30 12.14 32.24
C SER A 591 19.22 11.61 31.31
N ASN A 592 18.70 10.42 31.60
CA ASN A 592 17.55 9.84 30.87
C ASN A 592 16.21 10.24 31.51
N THR A 593 16.25 11.08 32.55
CA THR A 593 15.06 11.62 33.22
C THR A 593 15.11 13.14 33.24
N THR A 594 14.06 13.79 33.72
CA THR A 594 13.93 15.25 33.79
C THR A 594 14.60 15.88 35.02
N SER A 595 15.54 15.18 35.66
CA SER A 595 16.29 15.69 36.79
C SER A 595 17.71 15.16 36.87
N ARG A 596 18.59 15.90 37.56
CA ARG A 596 19.96 15.46 37.90
C ARG A 596 20.48 16.21 39.13
N THR A 597 21.17 15.51 40.02
CA THR A 597 21.86 16.11 41.16
C THR A 597 23.35 16.26 40.85
N ILE A 598 23.91 17.44 41.09
CA ILE A 598 25.33 17.73 40.84
C ILE A 598 26.00 18.24 42.11
N GLY A 599 27.11 17.60 42.48
CA GLY A 599 27.96 18.04 43.59
C GLY A 599 28.65 19.38 43.32
N GLY A 600 28.80 20.17 44.38
CA GLY A 600 29.47 21.46 44.37
C GLY A 600 30.24 21.72 45.66
N LEU A 601 31.18 22.66 45.57
CA LEU A 601 32.06 23.05 46.64
C LEU A 601 31.57 24.34 47.30
N PRO A 602 31.63 24.44 48.65
CA PRO A 602 31.34 25.68 49.37
C PRO A 602 32.18 26.87 48.89
N GLY A 603 31.54 28.03 48.75
CA GLY A 603 32.15 29.27 48.27
C GLY A 603 32.16 29.47 46.76
N TYR A 604 31.66 28.51 45.97
CA TYR A 604 31.57 28.60 44.52
C TYR A 604 30.20 29.12 44.06
N THR A 605 30.18 29.78 42.90
CA THR A 605 28.95 30.01 42.13
C THR A 605 28.89 29.03 40.96
N TYR A 606 27.71 28.48 40.72
CA TYR A 606 27.43 27.52 39.66
C TYR A 606 26.31 28.04 38.77
N CYS A 607 26.48 27.93 37.46
CA CYS A 607 25.41 28.10 36.47
C CYS A 607 25.25 26.81 35.68
N PHE A 608 24.01 26.43 35.41
CA PHE A 608 23.65 25.23 34.67
C PHE A 608 22.75 25.56 33.49
N ARG A 609 22.88 24.79 32.42
CA ARG A 609 21.97 24.75 31.27
C ARG A 609 21.83 23.32 30.77
N VAL A 610 20.69 23.00 30.16
CA VAL A 610 20.33 21.64 29.76
C VAL A 610 19.84 21.64 28.32
N ALA A 611 20.21 20.65 27.52
CA ALA A 611 19.68 20.41 26.18
C ALA A 611 19.19 18.97 26.08
N ALA A 612 18.11 18.73 25.36
CA ALA A 612 17.65 17.40 24.95
C ALA A 612 18.42 16.91 23.70
N VAL A 613 18.58 15.60 23.60
CA VAL A 613 19.11 14.85 22.46
C VAL A 613 18.08 13.77 22.09
N ASN A 614 17.73 13.68 20.81
CA ASN A 614 16.75 12.72 20.31
C ASN A 614 17.40 11.39 19.88
N GLY A 615 16.59 10.44 19.39
CA GLY A 615 17.04 9.12 18.92
C GLY A 615 18.00 9.17 17.73
N ALA A 616 17.93 10.20 16.88
CA ALA A 616 18.87 10.44 15.78
C ALA A 616 20.16 11.17 16.19
N GLY A 617 20.34 11.47 17.49
CA GLY A 617 21.53 12.15 18.00
C GLY A 617 21.55 13.67 17.79
N LEU A 618 20.46 14.25 17.27
CA LEU A 618 20.31 15.70 17.11
C LEU A 618 20.02 16.36 18.45
N ARG A 619 20.58 17.56 18.65
CA ARG A 619 20.53 18.28 19.94
C ARG A 619 19.74 19.57 19.82
N SER A 620 18.77 19.74 20.72
CA SER A 620 18.07 21.01 20.93
C SER A 620 19.01 22.19 21.29
N ALA A 621 18.48 23.41 21.24
CA ALA A 621 19.09 24.54 21.91
C ALA A 621 19.18 24.31 23.44
N PHE A 622 20.18 24.92 24.08
CA PHE A 622 20.28 24.88 25.55
C PHE A 622 19.19 25.76 26.20
N SER A 623 18.67 25.27 27.33
CA SER A 623 17.80 26.03 28.22
C SER A 623 18.45 27.33 28.72
N THR A 624 17.60 28.28 29.14
CA THR A 624 18.07 29.47 29.83
C THR A 624 18.87 29.09 31.07
N ALA A 625 20.08 29.63 31.19
CA ALA A 625 20.97 29.30 32.30
C ALA A 625 20.39 29.70 33.66
N ARG A 626 20.40 28.77 34.62
CA ARG A 626 20.03 29.02 36.02
C ARG A 626 21.22 28.84 36.93
N CYS A 627 21.33 29.69 37.94
CA CYS A 627 22.54 29.74 38.75
C CYS A 627 22.27 29.87 40.24
N THR A 628 23.22 29.38 41.01
CA THR A 628 23.19 29.36 42.47
C THR A 628 24.60 29.49 43.04
N ALA A 629 24.73 29.95 44.27
CA ALA A 629 26.00 29.94 44.99
C ALA A 629 25.91 29.10 46.25
N LEU A 630 26.96 28.33 46.52
CA LEU A 630 27.08 27.57 47.76
C LEU A 630 27.82 28.45 48.77
N PRO A 631 27.21 28.81 49.92
CA PRO A 631 27.88 29.64 50.91
C PRO A 631 29.18 29.02 51.41
N ARG A 632 30.09 29.84 51.94
CA ARG A 632 31.26 29.33 52.65
C ARG A 632 30.88 28.90 54.04
N ASN A 633 31.57 27.89 54.56
CA ASN A 633 31.41 27.47 55.93
C ASN A 633 31.81 28.58 56.93
N ASP A 634 31.19 28.62 58.11
CA ASP A 634 31.54 29.54 59.19
C ASP A 634 33.02 29.44 59.57
N ARG A 635 33.58 28.22 59.52
CA ARG A 635 34.98 27.92 59.80
C ARG A 635 35.96 28.66 58.89
N SER A 636 35.51 29.08 57.70
CA SER A 636 36.34 29.86 56.78
C SER A 636 36.46 31.34 57.16
N LEU A 637 35.69 31.83 58.12
CA LEU A 637 35.65 33.23 58.55
C LEU A 637 36.66 33.46 59.69
N SER A 638 37.40 34.57 59.66
CA SER A 638 38.29 34.97 60.74
C SER A 638 37.48 35.59 61.89
N ALA A 639 37.60 35.04 63.10
CA ALA A 639 36.88 35.51 64.28
C ALA A 639 37.76 36.41 65.14
N SER A 640 37.16 37.44 65.76
CA SER A 640 37.76 38.13 66.90
C SER A 640 37.52 37.34 68.19
N ASP A 641 38.10 37.80 69.30
CA ASP A 641 37.90 37.18 70.62
C ASP A 641 36.43 37.14 71.03
N GLY A 642 36.02 36.01 71.62
CA GLY A 642 34.67 35.78 72.15
C GLY A 642 33.73 34.95 71.27
N TRP A 643 34.22 34.34 70.18
CA TRP A 643 33.45 33.36 69.39
C TRP A 643 33.80 31.93 69.77
N ALA A 644 32.79 31.13 70.13
CA ALA A 644 32.92 29.69 70.27
C ALA A 644 32.61 29.00 68.94
N ARG A 645 33.50 28.11 68.49
CA ARG A 645 33.29 27.28 67.30
C ARG A 645 32.69 25.94 67.71
N ARG A 646 31.53 25.60 67.15
CA ARG A 646 30.75 24.42 67.53
C ARG A 646 30.38 23.59 66.30
N SER A 647 30.00 22.35 66.56
CA SER A 647 29.46 21.41 65.58
C SER A 647 28.07 20.99 66.03
N GLY A 648 27.19 20.64 65.10
CA GLY A 648 25.85 20.17 65.44
C GLY A 648 25.05 19.75 64.22
N SER A 649 24.22 18.72 64.40
CA SER A 649 23.32 18.24 63.36
C SER A 649 22.36 19.34 62.90
N GLY A 650 22.03 19.33 61.61
CA GLY A 650 21.12 20.28 61.00
C GLY A 650 21.66 21.70 60.78
N HIS A 651 22.90 22.02 61.17
CA HIS A 651 23.57 23.27 60.77
C HIS A 651 24.18 23.15 59.37
N TYR A 652 24.39 24.27 58.68
CA TYR A 652 25.06 24.29 57.38
C TYR A 652 26.45 23.67 57.52
N LEU A 653 26.72 22.62 56.73
CA LEU A 653 27.97 21.84 56.79
C LEU A 653 28.33 21.31 58.20
N GLY A 654 27.32 21.15 59.07
CA GLY A 654 27.49 20.59 60.42
C GLY A 654 28.19 21.50 61.43
N THR A 655 28.53 22.74 61.08
CA THR A 655 29.26 23.65 61.98
C THR A 655 28.65 25.04 62.09
N PHE A 656 28.94 25.73 63.20
CA PHE A 656 28.52 27.11 63.42
C PHE A 656 29.43 27.83 64.42
N SER A 657 29.45 29.15 64.34
CA SER A 657 30.13 30.05 65.26
C SER A 657 29.10 30.75 66.15
N ARG A 658 29.28 30.66 67.46
CA ARG A 658 28.35 31.21 68.47
C ARG A 658 29.03 32.28 69.34
N THR A 659 28.32 33.37 69.61
CA THR A 659 28.72 34.35 70.64
C THR A 659 27.50 35.09 71.20
N SER A 660 27.63 35.69 72.37
CA SER A 660 26.70 36.71 72.92
C SER A 660 27.41 38.03 73.23
N ARG A 661 28.72 38.13 72.91
CA ARG A 661 29.58 39.28 73.20
C ARG A 661 29.28 40.42 72.24
N PHE A 662 28.85 41.56 72.78
CA PHE A 662 28.67 42.78 72.01
C PHE A 662 29.99 43.20 71.36
N GLY A 663 29.94 43.60 70.08
CA GLY A 663 31.12 44.06 69.34
C GLY A 663 31.96 42.96 68.70
N ALA A 664 31.79 41.68 69.07
CA ALA A 664 32.51 40.57 68.45
C ALA A 664 32.26 40.51 66.93
N THR A 665 33.29 40.12 66.15
CA THR A 665 33.23 40.14 64.69
C THR A 665 33.67 38.86 64.02
N LEU A 666 33.01 38.51 62.91
CA LEU A 666 33.49 37.55 61.91
C LEU A 666 33.84 38.30 60.62
N ARG A 667 34.97 37.95 59.98
CA ARG A 667 35.51 38.68 58.84
C ARG A 667 35.91 37.73 57.71
N LYS A 668 35.72 38.15 56.45
CA LYS A 668 36.25 37.45 55.29
C LYS A 668 36.45 38.41 54.12
N HIS A 669 37.57 38.29 53.42
CA HIS A 669 37.75 38.96 52.14
C HIS A 669 37.02 38.18 51.05
N LEU A 670 36.16 38.85 50.28
CA LEU A 670 35.44 38.22 49.19
C LEU A 670 35.15 39.18 48.04
N THR A 671 34.90 38.59 46.87
CA THR A 671 34.36 39.28 45.70
C THR A 671 32.97 38.74 45.41
N ALA A 672 31.96 39.60 45.33
CA ALA A 672 30.58 39.17 45.10
C ALA A 672 29.74 40.24 44.37
N LYS A 673 28.79 39.78 43.56
CA LYS A 673 27.66 40.58 43.07
C LYS A 673 26.44 40.43 43.98
N ARG A 674 26.27 39.28 44.64
CA ARG A 674 25.24 39.03 45.66
C ARG A 674 25.86 38.54 46.96
N LEU A 675 25.42 39.08 48.09
CA LEU A 675 25.90 38.71 49.41
C LEU A 675 24.75 38.21 50.28
N ALA A 676 24.94 37.08 50.96
CA ALA A 676 23.98 36.51 51.89
C ALA A 676 24.67 36.00 53.16
N LEU A 677 23.96 36.04 54.28
CA LEU A 677 24.39 35.46 55.55
C LEU A 677 23.64 34.14 55.77
N VAL A 678 24.34 33.08 56.18
CA VAL A 678 23.71 31.85 56.66
C VAL A 678 23.81 31.84 58.18
N ALA A 679 22.67 31.80 58.84
CA ALA A 679 22.60 31.88 60.30
C ALA A 679 21.44 31.05 60.85
N THR A 680 21.54 30.69 62.14
CA THR A 680 20.38 30.19 62.88
C THR A 680 19.55 31.39 63.33
N ARG A 681 18.23 31.31 63.13
CA ARG A 681 17.27 32.20 63.79
C ARG A 681 16.58 31.46 64.92
N CYS A 682 16.38 32.10 66.07
CA CYS A 682 15.86 31.44 67.28
C CYS A 682 15.16 32.42 68.23
N PRO A 683 14.34 31.92 69.18
CA PRO A 683 13.87 32.72 70.31
C PRO A 683 15.03 33.35 71.06
N GLY A 684 14.95 34.66 71.30
CA GLY A 684 16.01 35.40 72.01
C GLY A 684 17.31 35.63 71.21
N CYS A 685 17.43 35.15 69.97
CA CYS A 685 18.61 35.38 69.14
C CYS A 685 18.89 36.88 68.91
N GLY A 686 20.17 37.23 68.85
CA GLY A 686 20.69 38.59 68.79
C GLY A 686 20.60 39.27 67.42
N THR A 687 21.27 40.41 67.28
CA THR A 687 21.31 41.21 66.06
C THR A 687 22.75 41.43 65.61
N VAL A 688 22.98 41.37 64.29
CA VAL A 688 24.27 41.67 63.66
C VAL A 688 24.16 42.81 62.65
N LYS A 689 25.22 43.59 62.49
CA LYS A 689 25.42 44.50 61.36
C LYS A 689 26.45 43.90 60.41
N VAL A 690 26.13 43.83 59.12
CA VAL A 690 27.03 43.32 58.07
C VAL A 690 27.56 44.49 57.26
N PHE A 691 28.88 44.61 57.18
CA PHE A 691 29.61 45.68 56.49
C PHE A 691 30.42 45.13 55.33
N LEU A 692 30.67 45.97 54.32
CA LEU A 692 31.72 45.78 53.30
C LEU A 692 32.69 46.96 53.40
N GLY A 693 33.92 46.70 53.82
CA GLY A 693 34.86 47.76 54.22
C GLY A 693 34.27 48.57 55.39
N ARG A 694 34.12 49.89 55.18
CA ARG A 694 33.50 50.81 56.15
C ARG A 694 31.98 50.95 55.98
N ARG A 695 31.42 50.57 54.82
CA ARG A 695 30.00 50.73 54.49
C ARG A 695 29.13 49.68 55.18
N LEU A 696 28.11 50.12 55.92
CA LEU A 696 27.06 49.24 56.43
C LEU A 696 26.18 48.78 55.26
N LEU A 697 26.04 47.47 55.08
CA LEU A 697 25.14 46.90 54.07
C LEU A 697 23.77 46.61 54.66
N LYS A 698 23.71 45.96 55.84
CA LYS A 698 22.44 45.57 56.46
C LYS A 698 22.56 45.35 57.96
N LYS A 699 21.55 45.76 58.73
CA LYS A 699 21.31 45.33 60.11
C LYS A 699 20.34 44.14 60.07
N VAL A 700 20.69 43.02 60.70
CA VAL A 700 19.97 41.75 60.63
C VAL A 700 19.61 41.29 62.04
N SER A 701 18.32 41.24 62.34
CA SER A 701 17.81 40.55 63.53
C SER A 701 17.74 39.05 63.27
N LEU A 702 18.32 38.25 64.17
CA LEU A 702 18.25 36.79 64.14
C LEU A 702 17.14 36.24 65.04
N GLY A 703 16.39 37.10 65.74
CA GLY A 703 15.22 36.69 66.50
C GLY A 703 14.17 36.03 65.62
N ALA A 704 13.54 34.96 66.13
CA ALA A 704 12.38 34.29 65.56
C ALA A 704 11.60 33.58 66.67
N THR A 705 10.34 33.24 66.43
CA THR A 705 9.50 32.50 67.39
C THR A 705 9.88 31.03 67.53
N ALA A 706 10.59 30.46 66.55
CA ALA A 706 11.09 29.09 66.59
C ALA A 706 12.52 29.01 66.06
N THR A 707 13.27 28.02 66.55
CA THR A 707 14.63 27.76 66.08
C THR A 707 14.59 27.19 64.66
N ARG A 708 15.23 27.91 63.73
CA ARG A 708 15.39 27.53 62.32
C ARG A 708 16.86 27.70 61.93
N LYS A 709 17.53 26.58 61.67
CA LYS A 709 18.91 26.51 61.20
C LYS A 709 18.99 26.75 59.68
N LYS A 710 20.20 26.93 59.12
CA LYS A 710 20.45 27.08 57.67
C LYS A 710 19.66 28.23 57.00
N ARG A 711 19.34 29.30 57.73
CA ARG A 711 18.56 30.41 57.14
C ARG A 711 19.47 31.30 56.31
N VAL A 712 19.22 31.33 55.00
CA VAL A 712 19.83 32.28 54.07
C VAL A 712 19.13 33.63 54.21
N ILE A 713 19.90 34.65 54.57
CA ILE A 713 19.44 36.02 54.74
C ILE A 713 20.15 36.89 53.70
N ARG A 714 19.40 37.45 52.75
CA ARG A 714 19.96 38.34 51.72
C ARG A 714 20.47 39.63 52.36
N ILE A 715 21.74 39.94 52.11
CA ILE A 715 22.41 41.14 52.63
C ILE A 715 22.45 42.24 51.58
N ALA A 716 22.99 41.96 50.39
CA ALA A 716 23.14 42.96 49.35
C ALA A 716 23.13 42.36 47.94
N THR A 717 22.82 43.19 46.96
CA THR A 717 23.01 42.91 45.53
C THR A 717 23.57 44.17 44.90
N PHE A 718 24.64 44.01 44.15
CA PHE A 718 25.38 45.08 43.54
C PHE A 718 25.16 45.07 42.03
N SER A 719 25.20 46.24 41.40
CA SER A 719 25.14 46.36 39.94
C SER A 719 26.34 45.68 39.26
N SER A 720 27.53 45.78 39.87
CA SER A 720 28.77 45.11 39.46
C SER A 720 29.40 44.33 40.62
N ARG A 721 30.35 43.42 40.32
CA ARG A 721 31.07 42.66 41.35
C ARG A 721 31.85 43.62 42.26
N ARG A 722 31.66 43.51 43.57
CA ARG A 722 32.38 44.28 44.58
C ARG A 722 33.34 43.38 45.33
N SER A 723 34.59 43.83 45.48
CA SER A 723 35.63 43.18 46.25
C SER A 723 35.83 43.93 47.57
N GLY A 724 36.04 43.19 48.66
CA GLY A 724 36.45 43.79 49.91
C GLY A 724 36.26 42.88 51.12
N ARG A 725 36.66 43.39 52.28
CA ARG A 725 36.49 42.70 53.57
C ARG A 725 35.06 42.85 54.07
N VAL A 726 34.32 41.74 54.08
CA VAL A 726 33.02 41.66 54.74
C VAL A 726 33.24 41.44 56.23
N ARG A 727 32.54 42.23 57.07
CA ARG A 727 32.60 42.15 58.53
C ARG A 727 31.20 42.04 59.11
N ILE A 728 30.94 40.96 59.82
CA ILE A 728 29.70 40.72 60.58
C ILE A 728 30.02 41.13 62.03
N ARG A 729 29.33 42.13 62.58
CA ARG A 729 29.53 42.63 63.95
C ARG A 729 28.27 42.42 64.79
N VAL A 730 28.42 41.82 65.96
CA VAL A 730 27.32 41.69 66.93
C VAL A 730 27.01 43.04 67.55
N VAL A 731 25.72 43.42 67.56
CA VAL A 731 25.24 44.71 68.09
C VAL A 731 24.20 44.56 69.20
N SER A 732 23.82 43.34 69.55
CA SER A 732 23.00 43.03 70.72
C SER A 732 23.89 42.65 71.92
N ARG A 733 23.48 43.01 73.14
CA ARG A 733 24.13 42.56 74.39
C ARG A 733 23.43 41.32 74.93
N LYS A 734 24.20 40.36 75.48
CA LYS A 734 23.71 39.15 76.17
C LYS A 734 22.74 38.24 75.38
N LYS A 735 22.60 38.44 74.06
CA LYS A 735 21.74 37.61 73.18
C LYS A 735 22.58 36.74 72.25
N PRO A 736 22.29 35.43 72.10
CA PRO A 736 23.10 34.53 71.28
C PRO A 736 22.99 34.86 69.79
N VAL A 737 24.12 34.81 69.08
CA VAL A 737 24.24 34.92 67.62
C VAL A 737 24.93 33.66 67.12
N LEU A 738 24.31 32.93 66.20
CA LEU A 738 24.83 31.70 65.60
C LEU A 738 24.97 31.89 64.09
N ILE A 739 26.21 32.00 63.62
CA ILE A 739 26.54 32.15 62.20
C ILE A 739 27.05 30.82 61.65
N GLU A 740 26.41 30.34 60.59
CA GLU A 740 26.70 29.04 59.96
C GLU A 740 27.48 29.21 58.65
N GLY A 741 27.45 30.39 58.03
CA GLY A 741 28.18 30.62 56.79
C GLY A 741 27.98 31.98 56.16
N LEU A 742 28.70 32.22 55.06
CA LEU A 742 28.66 33.47 54.31
C LEU A 742 28.60 33.19 52.80
N GLY A 743 27.52 33.60 52.15
CA GLY A 743 27.27 33.42 50.72
C GLY A 743 27.78 34.57 49.88
N ALA A 744 28.64 34.27 48.90
CA ALA A 744 29.12 35.21 47.89
C ALA A 744 28.78 34.66 46.49
N GLY A 745 27.82 35.30 45.82
CA GLY A 745 27.42 34.96 44.46
C GLY A 745 28.11 35.85 43.43
N ALA A 746 28.67 35.27 42.37
CA ALA A 746 29.36 36.00 41.30
C ALA A 746 28.41 36.75 40.35
N ILE A 747 27.10 36.46 40.40
CA ILE A 747 26.06 36.98 39.49
C ILE A 747 24.79 37.43 40.18
#